data_AF-A0A7J6GIN7-F1
#
_entry.id   AF-A0A7J6GIN7-F1
#
_cell.length_a   1.000
_cell.length_b   1.000
_cell.length_c   1.000
_cell.angle_alpha   90.00
_cell.angle_beta   90.00
_cell.angle_gamma   90.00
#
_symmetry.space_group_name_H-M   'P 1'
#
loop_
_entity.id
_entity.type
_entity.pdbx_description
1 polymer ?
#
loop_
_entity_poly.entity_id
_entity_poly.type
_entity_poly.pdbx_seq_one_letter_code
_entity_poly.pdbx_strand_id
1 'polypeptide(L)'
;MGKEVAIIGAGTSGLLACKYVLSKGFQPIVFESRSGVGGLWTKTIETTKLQTPKPFYQFSDFPWQSSVEEMFPDQHQVLDYMESYARHFDLVKHIKFNTVVRSLEYDTSDQDMQHWALWGGDGEACGSRGKWNLVVQEQTKAVDEVYTVDFVILCIGRFSDLPNIPDFPSKKGPDVFHGQVIHSKDYAAMDFKAATEFVKAKQVTVVGFQKSALDIAMECSTVNGVENPCTVLYRTEHWNIPDFTPWGFPLANLYLNRFSELLVHKPGEGFLLGLLATLLSPMKLAFSKFVESGIKHKLPLEKHGMVPKHSFHQGINACSLASVPEKFYDRVEEGSIILKKAPTFKGLSNLFTSEMRCRWLSELLDRTFKLPNIKEMEEDVGKWDEYMKRYSGQYYRRSCVAAIQIWYNDQLCKDMGWNPKRKKGIFAELFEPYGPMDYIGVAVAMGKEVAIIGAGVSGLLACKYVLSKGFQPIVFESRSGVGGLWTKTIETTKLQTPKPLYQFSDFPWGSSVEEMFPDQHQVLDYIESYARHFDLVKHIKFNSVVRSLEYDASDQDMQHWALWGGDGEACGSRGKWNLVVQQNTKADDQVYRVDFVILCIGRFSNVPNIPEFPPDHGPNVFHGQVIHSKDYAAMDSKAAAEFVKDKQVTIVGFQKSALDIAMECSTANGVENPCTVLYRTKHWNIPDYTPWGFPLANLYLNRFSELLVHKPGEGCILGLLATLLSPVKEAFSKFVESGIKHKLPLEKHGMVPKNSFHQQINTCLVATVPEKFYDRVEEGSIILKKASTFGFCKEGVLVEGETNPRNTDVVILATGYKGDQSLKHIFTSPAFQGYIVGDPNASLPLYRECVHPKIPQLAVIGFSESVSNLYTSEMRCRWVSELIDGTFKLPSIKEMEEDVDKWDEYKRRYSGQYYRRSCIGAIHVWYNDQLCKDMGWNPKRKKGFFAELFEPYGPMDYVSP
;
A
#
# COMPACT_ATOMS: atom_id res chain seq x y z
N MET A 1 -6.83 -5.13 -29.97
CA MET A 1 -5.72 -4.15 -30.06
C MET A 1 -6.09 -2.97 -29.18
N GLY A 2 -5.12 -2.30 -28.55
CA GLY A 2 -5.37 -1.05 -27.84
C GLY A 2 -5.69 0.08 -28.83
N LYS A 3 -6.40 1.12 -28.37
CA LYS A 3 -6.67 2.32 -29.16
C LYS A 3 -5.45 3.24 -29.21
N GLU A 4 -5.28 3.96 -30.31
CA GLU A 4 -4.13 4.84 -30.55
C GLU A 4 -4.41 6.28 -30.10
N VAL A 5 -3.45 6.90 -29.42
CA VAL A 5 -3.58 8.25 -28.83
C VAL A 5 -2.38 9.11 -29.21
N ALA A 6 -2.58 10.15 -30.01
CA ALA A 6 -1.51 11.12 -30.27
C ALA A 6 -1.36 12.09 -29.09
N ILE A 7 -0.13 12.38 -28.68
CA ILE A 7 0.19 13.32 -27.60
C ILE A 7 1.17 14.36 -28.15
N ILE A 8 0.83 15.64 -28.07
CA ILE A 8 1.60 16.71 -28.72
C ILE A 8 2.42 17.49 -27.67
N GLY A 9 3.74 17.31 -27.71
CA GLY A 9 4.73 17.86 -26.78
C GLY A 9 5.13 16.88 -25.68
N ALA A 10 6.43 16.70 -25.45
CA ALA A 10 7.03 15.89 -24.38
C ALA A 10 7.56 16.76 -23.21
N GLY A 11 6.88 17.89 -22.95
CA GLY A 11 6.99 18.59 -21.68
C GLY A 11 6.29 17.85 -20.55
N THR A 12 6.27 18.48 -19.37
CA THR A 12 5.63 17.99 -18.13
C THR A 12 4.33 17.20 -18.33
N SER A 13 3.32 17.82 -18.97
CA SER A 13 2.00 17.19 -19.17
C SER A 13 2.02 16.07 -20.21
N GLY A 14 2.96 16.10 -21.17
CA GLY A 14 3.12 15.05 -22.17
C GLY A 14 3.67 13.75 -21.58
N LEU A 15 4.67 13.85 -20.70
CA LEU A 15 5.21 12.71 -19.96
C LEU A 15 4.12 12.08 -19.05
N LEU A 16 3.37 12.92 -18.35
CA LEU A 16 2.25 12.49 -17.51
C LEU A 16 1.13 11.83 -18.34
N ALA A 17 0.69 12.46 -19.43
CA ALA A 17 -0.32 11.92 -20.31
C ALA A 17 0.13 10.56 -20.90
N CYS A 18 1.36 10.47 -21.41
CA CYS A 18 1.92 9.22 -21.95
C CYS A 18 1.87 8.09 -20.92
N LYS A 19 2.34 8.35 -19.69
CA LYS A 19 2.33 7.37 -18.60
C LYS A 19 0.91 6.89 -18.24
N TYR A 20 -0.01 7.81 -18.00
CA TYR A 20 -1.34 7.43 -17.54
C TYR A 20 -2.18 6.76 -18.65
N VAL A 21 -2.02 7.19 -19.90
CA VAL A 21 -2.60 6.52 -21.09
C VAL A 21 -2.03 5.10 -21.26
N LEU A 22 -0.72 4.89 -21.06
CA LEU A 22 -0.12 3.53 -21.03
C LEU A 22 -0.70 2.66 -19.90
N SER A 23 -0.89 3.20 -18.69
CA SER A 23 -1.44 2.43 -17.56
C SER A 23 -2.89 1.95 -17.78
N LYS A 24 -3.59 2.53 -18.76
CA LYS A 24 -4.93 2.13 -19.20
C LYS A 24 -4.92 1.27 -20.49
N GLY A 25 -3.77 0.78 -20.92
CA GLY A 25 -3.63 -0.14 -22.08
C GLY A 25 -3.75 0.50 -23.47
N PHE A 26 -3.90 1.83 -23.54
CA PHE A 26 -3.87 2.58 -24.80
C PHE A 26 -2.44 2.62 -25.38
N GLN A 27 -2.34 2.96 -26.67
CA GLN A 27 -1.08 3.04 -27.41
C GLN A 27 -0.76 4.50 -27.73
N PRO A 28 0.00 5.22 -26.88
CA PRO A 28 0.36 6.60 -27.15
C PRO A 28 1.52 6.73 -28.14
N ILE A 29 1.41 7.72 -29.02
CA ILE A 29 2.49 8.24 -29.87
C ILE A 29 2.70 9.70 -29.46
N VAL A 30 3.83 9.99 -28.81
CA VAL A 30 4.18 11.36 -28.39
C VAL A 30 5.02 12.02 -29.50
N PHE A 31 4.59 13.18 -29.98
CA PHE A 31 5.33 13.99 -30.95
C PHE A 31 6.00 15.17 -30.24
N GLU A 32 7.33 15.26 -30.29
CA GLU A 32 8.09 16.37 -29.71
C GLU A 32 8.93 17.07 -30.79
N SER A 33 8.73 18.38 -30.91
CA SER A 33 9.44 19.28 -31.80
C SER A 33 10.96 19.40 -31.56
N ARG A 34 11.43 19.04 -30.37
CA ARG A 34 12.82 19.16 -29.90
C ARG A 34 13.51 17.79 -29.84
N SER A 35 14.81 17.81 -29.59
CA SER A 35 15.66 16.61 -29.48
C SER A 35 15.64 15.93 -28.10
N GLY A 36 14.78 16.38 -27.18
CA GLY A 36 14.76 15.91 -25.78
C GLY A 36 13.50 16.37 -25.03
N VAL A 37 13.28 15.79 -23.84
CA VAL A 37 12.08 16.01 -23.02
C VAL A 37 12.19 17.24 -22.11
N GLY A 38 11.07 17.67 -21.52
CA GLY A 38 11.03 18.72 -20.49
C GLY A 38 10.48 20.08 -20.95
N GLY A 39 10.18 20.24 -22.24
CA GLY A 39 9.46 21.41 -22.77
C GLY A 39 10.21 22.72 -22.53
N LEU A 40 9.63 23.64 -21.75
CA LEU A 40 10.21 24.97 -21.47
C LEU A 40 11.63 24.88 -20.88
N TRP A 41 11.88 23.91 -20.00
CA TRP A 41 13.16 23.74 -19.31
C TRP A 41 14.33 23.43 -20.26
N THR A 42 14.05 22.91 -21.47
CA THR A 42 15.09 22.65 -22.47
C THR A 42 15.72 23.93 -23.06
N LYS A 43 15.04 25.08 -22.96
CA LYS A 43 15.52 26.41 -23.37
C LYS A 43 14.90 27.49 -22.48
N THR A 44 15.43 27.64 -21.28
CA THR A 44 15.21 28.80 -20.41
C THR A 44 16.55 29.52 -20.18
N ILE A 45 16.50 30.71 -19.57
CA ILE A 45 17.66 31.43 -19.06
C ILE A 45 18.38 30.57 -18.01
N GLU A 46 19.70 30.48 -18.06
CA GLU A 46 20.49 29.54 -17.25
C GLU A 46 20.34 29.79 -15.73
N THR A 47 20.23 31.05 -15.34
CA THR A 47 19.95 31.44 -13.94
C THR A 47 18.50 31.18 -13.48
N THR A 48 17.62 30.62 -14.31
CA THR A 48 16.24 30.32 -13.94
C THR A 48 16.14 29.11 -12.99
N LYS A 49 16.09 29.39 -11.70
CA LYS A 49 15.62 28.46 -10.65
C LYS A 49 14.09 28.38 -10.55
N LEU A 50 13.60 27.28 -9.98
CA LEU A 50 12.18 27.04 -9.70
C LEU A 50 11.55 28.18 -8.87
N GLN A 51 10.28 28.47 -9.17
CA GLN A 51 9.50 29.49 -8.46
C GLN A 51 8.61 28.90 -7.36
N THR A 52 8.52 27.58 -7.29
CA THR A 52 7.76 26.80 -6.30
C THR A 52 8.75 25.91 -5.54
N PRO A 53 8.67 25.77 -4.21
CA PRO A 53 9.58 24.91 -3.45
C PRO A 53 9.49 23.44 -3.89
N LYS A 54 10.62 22.71 -3.94
CA LYS A 54 10.69 21.35 -4.47
C LYS A 54 9.61 20.35 -3.97
N PRO A 55 9.16 20.35 -2.69
CA PRO A 55 8.13 19.39 -2.24
C PRO A 55 6.75 19.63 -2.87
N PHE A 56 6.50 20.84 -3.39
CA PHE A 56 5.29 21.22 -4.12
C PHE A 56 5.50 21.26 -5.64
N TYR A 57 6.73 21.03 -6.12
CA TYR A 57 7.08 20.89 -7.53
C TYR A 57 7.71 19.50 -7.78
N GLN A 58 6.93 18.45 -7.56
CA GLN A 58 7.26 17.08 -7.94
C GLN A 58 6.00 16.33 -8.39
N PHE A 59 6.18 15.25 -9.15
CA PHE A 59 5.14 14.26 -9.41
C PHE A 59 4.86 13.45 -8.14
N SER A 60 3.61 13.03 -7.93
CA SER A 60 3.22 12.32 -6.69
C SER A 60 3.98 11.01 -6.49
N ASP A 61 4.23 10.27 -7.58
CA ASP A 61 4.84 8.94 -7.58
C ASP A 61 6.34 8.91 -7.96
N PHE A 62 6.99 10.07 -8.02
CA PHE A 62 8.42 10.19 -8.30
C PHE A 62 9.01 11.42 -7.58
N PRO A 63 9.34 11.31 -6.28
CA PRO A 63 9.90 12.43 -5.52
C PRO A 63 11.30 12.83 -6.00
N TRP A 64 11.76 14.02 -5.60
CA TRP A 64 13.14 14.46 -5.85
C TRP A 64 14.17 13.50 -5.25
N GLN A 65 15.30 13.32 -5.94
CA GLN A 65 16.46 12.60 -5.40
C GLN A 65 17.02 13.35 -4.17
N SER A 66 17.48 12.60 -3.17
CA SER A 66 18.04 13.16 -1.93
C SER A 66 19.35 13.95 -2.13
N SER A 67 20.00 13.81 -3.29
CA SER A 67 21.15 14.57 -3.74
C SER A 67 20.85 16.04 -4.11
N VAL A 68 19.59 16.36 -4.41
CA VAL A 68 19.17 17.74 -4.70
C VAL A 68 18.83 18.41 -3.37
N GLU A 69 19.77 19.12 -2.78
CA GLU A 69 19.61 19.76 -1.46
C GLU A 69 18.82 21.08 -1.53
N GLU A 70 18.89 21.81 -2.65
CA GLU A 70 18.28 23.13 -2.84
C GLU A 70 16.76 23.11 -2.62
N MET A 71 16.21 24.18 -2.02
CA MET A 71 14.75 24.35 -1.91
C MET A 71 14.10 24.74 -3.25
N PHE A 72 14.86 25.43 -4.11
CA PHE A 72 14.46 25.87 -5.45
C PHE A 72 15.49 25.38 -6.48
N PRO A 73 15.35 24.14 -6.97
CA PRO A 73 16.24 23.58 -7.99
C PRO A 73 16.39 24.45 -9.24
N ASP A 74 17.54 24.35 -9.92
CA ASP A 74 17.84 25.06 -11.17
C ASP A 74 17.37 24.32 -12.44
N GLN A 75 17.62 24.93 -13.61
CA GLN A 75 17.26 24.38 -14.91
C GLN A 75 17.80 22.97 -15.15
N HIS A 76 19.07 22.71 -14.79
CA HIS A 76 19.70 21.41 -15.01
C HIS A 76 19.08 20.36 -14.10
N GLN A 77 18.94 20.67 -12.80
CA GLN A 77 18.30 19.78 -11.84
C GLN A 77 16.85 19.44 -12.23
N VAL A 78 16.09 20.39 -12.80
CA VAL A 78 14.72 20.14 -13.31
C VAL A 78 14.71 19.30 -14.58
N LEU A 79 15.66 19.50 -15.49
CA LEU A 79 15.81 18.65 -16.68
C LEU A 79 16.18 17.22 -16.29
N ASP A 80 17.21 17.02 -15.47
CA ASP A 80 17.66 15.72 -14.99
C ASP A 80 16.53 14.95 -14.30
N TYR A 81 15.68 15.65 -13.53
CA TYR A 81 14.49 15.10 -12.91
C TYR A 81 13.44 14.64 -13.95
N MET A 82 13.12 15.45 -14.95
CA MET A 82 12.15 15.09 -16.00
C MET A 82 12.65 13.99 -16.94
N GLU A 83 13.94 13.98 -17.27
CA GLU A 83 14.56 12.88 -18.01
C GLU A 83 14.58 11.59 -17.19
N SER A 84 14.90 11.67 -15.89
CA SER A 84 14.93 10.50 -15.01
C SER A 84 13.53 9.91 -14.82
N TYR A 85 12.49 10.75 -14.77
CA TYR A 85 11.09 10.30 -14.82
C TYR A 85 10.77 9.58 -16.13
N ALA A 86 11.14 10.17 -17.28
CA ALA A 86 10.89 9.59 -18.60
C ALA A 86 11.64 8.26 -18.82
N ARG A 87 12.85 8.12 -18.27
CA ARG A 87 13.63 6.87 -18.24
C ARG A 87 13.02 5.84 -17.28
N HIS A 88 12.63 6.24 -16.07
CA HIS A 88 12.10 5.33 -15.05
C HIS A 88 10.78 4.68 -15.45
N PHE A 89 9.87 5.44 -16.07
CA PHE A 89 8.59 4.90 -16.59
C PHE A 89 8.68 4.43 -18.06
N ASP A 90 9.88 4.27 -18.62
CA ASP A 90 10.17 3.81 -19.99
C ASP A 90 9.32 4.51 -21.08
N LEU A 91 9.13 5.83 -20.92
CA LEU A 91 8.30 6.65 -21.79
C LEU A 91 9.03 7.02 -23.08
N VAL A 92 10.37 7.08 -23.05
CA VAL A 92 11.21 7.62 -24.14
C VAL A 92 10.96 6.90 -25.48
N LYS A 93 10.71 5.58 -25.46
CA LYS A 93 10.40 4.77 -26.66
C LYS A 93 9.09 5.17 -27.37
N HIS A 94 8.20 5.89 -26.68
CA HIS A 94 6.95 6.40 -27.24
C HIS A 94 7.10 7.82 -27.84
N ILE A 95 8.29 8.44 -27.76
CA ILE A 95 8.52 9.83 -28.14
C ILE A 95 9.26 9.93 -29.48
N LYS A 96 8.58 10.50 -30.48
CA LYS A 96 9.17 10.95 -31.74
C LYS A 96 9.71 12.37 -31.57
N PHE A 97 10.99 12.46 -31.24
CA PHE A 97 11.74 13.71 -31.17
C PHE A 97 11.92 14.36 -32.55
N ASN A 98 12.28 15.65 -32.57
CA ASN A 98 12.45 16.49 -33.76
C ASN A 98 11.26 16.44 -34.76
N THR A 99 10.05 16.13 -34.27
CA THR A 99 8.86 15.90 -35.08
C THR A 99 7.77 16.91 -34.73
N VAL A 100 7.34 17.68 -35.73
CA VAL A 100 6.38 18.78 -35.59
C VAL A 100 5.04 18.39 -36.19
N VAL A 101 3.96 18.42 -35.40
CA VAL A 101 2.59 18.32 -35.92
C VAL A 101 2.22 19.63 -36.62
N ARG A 102 1.80 19.55 -37.88
CA ARG A 102 1.48 20.70 -38.75
C ARG A 102 -0.01 21.04 -38.77
N SER A 103 -0.87 20.02 -38.77
CA SER A 103 -2.33 20.18 -38.72
C SER A 103 -3.00 19.00 -38.04
N LEU A 104 -4.25 19.23 -37.62
CA LEU A 104 -5.16 18.25 -37.04
C LEU A 104 -6.49 18.37 -37.76
N GLU A 105 -7.06 17.25 -38.20
CA GLU A 105 -8.36 17.17 -38.86
C GLU A 105 -9.14 15.99 -38.27
N TYR A 106 -10.43 16.17 -38.02
CA TYR A 106 -11.33 15.10 -37.58
C TYR A 106 -12.19 14.68 -38.77
N ASP A 107 -12.34 13.37 -39.02
CA ASP A 107 -12.93 12.82 -40.25
C ASP A 107 -14.48 12.86 -40.31
N THR A 108 -15.10 13.86 -39.66
CA THR A 108 -16.55 14.09 -39.60
C THR A 108 -16.87 15.54 -39.96
N SER A 109 -18.04 15.81 -40.58
CA SER A 109 -18.40 17.19 -40.98
C SER A 109 -18.82 18.06 -39.79
N ASP A 110 -18.53 19.36 -39.89
CA ASP A 110 -18.97 20.38 -38.92
C ASP A 110 -20.50 20.42 -38.75
N GLN A 111 -21.26 20.09 -39.80
CA GLN A 111 -22.73 20.09 -39.76
C GLN A 111 -23.26 18.91 -38.94
N ASP A 112 -22.64 17.73 -39.06
CA ASP A 112 -23.00 16.57 -38.24
C ASP A 112 -22.68 16.81 -36.76
N MET A 113 -21.50 17.39 -36.48
CA MET A 113 -21.05 17.69 -35.11
C MET A 113 -21.93 18.73 -34.40
N GLN A 114 -22.48 19.73 -35.12
CA GLN A 114 -23.41 20.72 -34.56
C GLN A 114 -24.74 20.14 -34.09
N HIS A 115 -25.10 18.92 -34.50
CA HIS A 115 -26.33 18.23 -34.09
C HIS A 115 -26.13 17.20 -32.97
N TRP A 116 -24.92 17.12 -32.38
CA TRP A 116 -24.65 16.19 -31.28
C TRP A 116 -25.17 16.71 -29.94
N ALA A 117 -25.88 15.87 -29.19
CA ALA A 117 -26.30 16.17 -27.81
C ALA A 117 -25.26 15.70 -26.77
N LEU A 118 -24.45 14.70 -27.11
CA LEU A 118 -23.38 14.14 -26.29
C LEU A 118 -22.03 14.38 -26.98
N TRP A 119 -20.97 14.61 -26.20
CA TRP A 119 -19.62 14.73 -26.74
C TRP A 119 -19.18 13.44 -27.44
N GLY A 120 -18.46 13.54 -28.56
CA GLY A 120 -18.19 12.41 -29.47
C GLY A 120 -19.42 11.88 -30.22
N GLY A 121 -20.61 12.45 -29.99
CA GLY A 121 -21.89 12.03 -30.58
C GLY A 121 -22.53 10.81 -29.92
N ASP A 122 -21.82 10.11 -29.03
CA ASP A 122 -22.27 8.95 -28.24
C ASP A 122 -21.90 9.04 -26.74
N GLY A 123 -21.15 10.07 -26.33
CA GLY A 123 -20.64 10.25 -24.97
C GLY A 123 -19.32 9.52 -24.69
N GLU A 124 -18.66 8.98 -25.72
CA GLU A 124 -17.47 8.13 -25.59
C GLU A 124 -16.19 8.85 -26.04
N ALA A 125 -15.15 8.82 -25.19
CA ALA A 125 -13.89 9.52 -25.46
C ALA A 125 -13.13 9.05 -26.71
N CYS A 126 -13.49 7.90 -27.25
CA CYS A 126 -13.12 7.46 -28.59
C CYS A 126 -14.27 6.59 -29.10
N GLY A 127 -15.40 7.23 -29.37
CA GLY A 127 -16.59 6.64 -29.98
C GLY A 127 -16.36 6.11 -31.40
N SER A 128 -17.36 5.47 -31.98
CA SER A 128 -17.23 4.83 -33.31
C SER A 128 -17.55 5.77 -34.48
N ARG A 129 -17.62 7.09 -34.25
CA ARG A 129 -18.11 8.06 -35.24
C ARG A 129 -17.02 8.71 -36.08
N GLY A 130 -15.77 8.70 -35.62
CA GLY A 130 -14.65 9.30 -36.34
C GLY A 130 -13.30 9.20 -35.62
N LYS A 131 -12.23 9.46 -36.36
CA LYS A 131 -10.81 9.47 -35.94
C LYS A 131 -10.15 10.81 -36.26
N TRP A 132 -9.00 11.04 -35.62
CA TRP A 132 -8.16 12.21 -35.85
C TRP A 132 -7.04 11.89 -36.82
N ASN A 133 -6.88 12.72 -37.85
CA ASN A 133 -5.76 12.71 -38.77
C ASN A 133 -4.76 13.82 -38.38
N LEU A 134 -3.49 13.46 -38.23
CA LEU A 134 -2.39 14.36 -37.90
C LEU A 134 -1.40 14.38 -39.06
N VAL A 135 -1.15 15.56 -39.62
CA VAL A 135 -0.03 15.77 -40.56
C VAL A 135 1.20 16.11 -39.73
N VAL A 136 2.29 15.36 -39.86
CA VAL A 136 3.51 15.51 -39.05
C VAL A 136 4.76 15.57 -39.92
N GLN A 137 5.72 16.39 -39.51
CA GLN A 137 6.97 16.63 -40.22
C GLN A 137 8.15 16.36 -39.29
N GLU A 138 8.93 15.31 -39.57
CA GLU A 138 10.21 15.06 -38.92
C GLU A 138 11.28 15.96 -39.58
N GLN A 139 12.09 16.69 -38.81
CA GLN A 139 13.06 17.67 -39.34
C GLN A 139 14.14 17.08 -40.26
N THR A 140 14.29 15.75 -40.26
CA THR A 140 15.20 14.97 -41.10
C THR A 140 14.60 14.60 -42.46
N LYS A 141 13.28 14.72 -42.63
CA LYS A 141 12.51 14.27 -43.81
C LYS A 141 11.94 15.46 -44.57
N ALA A 142 11.98 15.37 -45.90
CA ALA A 142 11.41 16.39 -46.81
C ALA A 142 9.94 16.13 -47.18
N VAL A 143 9.29 15.14 -46.55
CA VAL A 143 7.92 14.70 -46.84
C VAL A 143 7.17 14.57 -45.52
N ASP A 144 5.95 15.09 -45.48
CA ASP A 144 5.08 14.99 -44.31
C ASP A 144 4.42 13.61 -44.25
N GLU A 145 4.34 13.04 -43.04
CA GLU A 145 3.66 11.78 -42.75
C GLU A 145 2.26 12.05 -42.19
N VAL A 146 1.29 11.15 -42.43
CA VAL A 146 -0.06 11.24 -41.87
C VAL A 146 -0.29 10.10 -40.89
N TYR A 147 -0.76 10.43 -39.68
CA TYR A 147 -1.12 9.48 -38.63
C TYR A 147 -2.61 9.58 -38.33
N THR A 148 -3.31 8.45 -38.32
CA THR A 148 -4.75 8.40 -37.97
C THR A 148 -4.92 7.70 -36.62
N VAL A 149 -5.50 8.39 -35.63
CA VAL A 149 -5.59 7.92 -34.23
C VAL A 149 -7.00 8.04 -33.65
N ASP A 150 -7.29 7.33 -32.57
CA ASP A 150 -8.59 7.37 -31.88
C ASP A 150 -8.77 8.63 -31.01
N PHE A 151 -7.68 9.23 -30.50
CA PHE A 151 -7.74 10.44 -29.68
C PHE A 151 -6.47 11.32 -29.77
N VAL A 152 -6.59 12.61 -29.45
CA VAL A 152 -5.48 13.58 -29.45
C VAL A 152 -5.42 14.35 -28.12
N ILE A 153 -4.24 14.39 -27.50
CA ILE A 153 -3.96 15.12 -26.26
C ILE A 153 -2.97 16.26 -26.54
N LEU A 154 -3.43 17.50 -26.36
CA LEU A 154 -2.63 18.71 -26.59
C LEU A 154 -1.84 19.11 -25.34
N CYS A 155 -0.57 18.69 -25.24
CA CYS A 155 0.33 19.02 -24.13
C CYS A 155 1.19 20.27 -24.41
N ILE A 156 0.63 21.23 -25.15
CA ILE A 156 1.32 22.42 -25.68
C ILE A 156 1.55 23.46 -24.57
N GLY A 157 2.79 23.93 -24.44
CA GLY A 157 3.20 24.89 -23.41
C GLY A 157 2.81 26.34 -23.74
N ARG A 158 2.15 27.03 -22.81
CA ARG A 158 1.68 28.43 -22.99
C ARG A 158 2.77 29.48 -23.30
N PHE A 159 4.03 29.14 -23.05
CA PHE A 159 5.16 30.07 -23.13
C PHE A 159 6.14 29.72 -24.27
N SER A 160 5.76 28.85 -25.21
CA SER A 160 6.61 28.50 -26.34
C SER A 160 6.29 29.30 -27.61
N ASP A 161 7.30 29.39 -28.47
CA ASP A 161 7.24 29.64 -29.92
C ASP A 161 6.72 31.02 -30.41
N LEU A 162 5.59 31.54 -29.94
CA LEU A 162 5.07 32.86 -30.32
C LEU A 162 5.35 33.92 -29.23
N PRO A 163 6.23 34.92 -29.46
CA PRO A 163 6.52 35.96 -28.49
C PRO A 163 5.36 36.97 -28.38
N ASN A 164 5.06 37.43 -27.16
CA ASN A 164 4.01 38.43 -26.91
C ASN A 164 4.58 39.85 -27.05
N ILE A 165 4.79 40.28 -28.30
CA ILE A 165 5.27 41.63 -28.64
C ILE A 165 4.07 42.60 -28.64
N PRO A 166 4.14 43.74 -27.93
CA PRO A 166 3.08 44.75 -27.98
C PRO A 166 2.96 45.40 -29.36
N ASP A 167 1.76 45.79 -29.76
CA ASP A 167 1.55 46.68 -30.90
C ASP A 167 2.12 48.07 -30.62
N PHE A 168 2.88 48.63 -31.58
CA PHE A 168 3.43 49.98 -31.50
C PHE A 168 2.77 50.89 -32.55
N PRO A 169 2.45 52.15 -32.21
CA PRO A 169 2.09 53.14 -33.22
C PRO A 169 3.22 53.34 -34.23
N SER A 170 2.87 53.65 -35.48
CA SER A 170 3.85 53.90 -36.56
C SER A 170 4.94 54.90 -36.13
N LYS A 171 6.21 54.57 -36.39
CA LYS A 171 7.40 55.33 -36.00
C LYS A 171 7.59 55.48 -34.48
N LYS A 172 7.11 54.53 -33.69
CA LYS A 172 7.27 54.47 -32.22
C LYS A 172 7.59 53.07 -31.68
N GLY A 173 7.91 52.10 -32.53
CA GLY A 173 8.29 50.75 -32.14
C GLY A 173 9.76 50.44 -32.42
N PRO A 174 10.13 49.15 -32.53
CA PRO A 174 11.45 48.71 -32.96
C PRO A 174 11.84 49.23 -34.36
N ASP A 175 10.87 49.63 -35.18
CA ASP A 175 11.04 50.17 -36.55
C ASP A 175 11.89 51.44 -36.63
N VAL A 176 12.00 52.18 -35.52
CA VAL A 176 12.80 53.42 -35.41
C VAL A 176 13.95 53.32 -34.40
N PHE A 177 14.24 52.12 -33.88
CA PHE A 177 15.31 51.93 -32.91
C PHE A 177 16.58 51.41 -33.60
N HIS A 178 17.67 52.17 -33.51
CA HIS A 178 18.96 51.82 -34.13
C HIS A 178 19.78 50.78 -33.34
N GLY A 179 19.30 50.36 -32.16
CA GLY A 179 19.89 49.26 -31.39
C GLY A 179 19.23 47.90 -31.70
N GLN A 180 19.62 46.86 -30.96
CA GLN A 180 19.05 45.52 -31.11
C GLN A 180 17.84 45.33 -30.18
N VAL A 181 16.78 44.72 -30.70
CA VAL A 181 15.59 44.30 -29.92
C VAL A 181 15.38 42.80 -30.12
N ILE A 182 15.28 42.06 -29.02
CA ILE A 182 14.97 40.63 -29.00
C ILE A 182 13.93 40.33 -27.92
N HIS A 183 13.17 39.24 -28.04
CA HIS A 183 12.31 38.77 -26.95
C HIS A 183 13.14 37.94 -25.96
N SER A 184 12.65 37.79 -24.72
CA SER A 184 13.29 36.92 -23.71
C SER A 184 13.36 35.45 -24.15
N LYS A 185 12.48 35.03 -25.07
CA LYS A 185 12.52 33.73 -25.78
C LYS A 185 13.81 33.55 -26.58
N ASP A 186 14.25 34.61 -27.27
CA ASP A 186 15.39 34.55 -28.20
C ASP A 186 16.71 34.67 -27.42
N TYR A 187 16.71 35.44 -26.33
CA TYR A 187 17.76 35.43 -25.31
C TYR A 187 17.92 34.04 -24.69
N ALA A 188 16.81 33.42 -24.25
CA ALA A 188 16.77 32.04 -23.71
C ALA A 188 17.06 30.93 -24.74
N ALA A 189 17.36 31.28 -26.00
CA ALA A 189 17.83 30.37 -27.03
C ALA A 189 19.35 30.45 -27.29
N MET A 190 20.04 31.39 -26.63
CA MET A 190 21.50 31.52 -26.61
C MET A 190 22.10 30.60 -25.52
N ASP A 191 23.34 30.15 -25.71
CA ASP A 191 24.14 29.58 -24.61
C ASP A 191 24.68 30.68 -23.68
N PHE A 192 25.15 30.32 -22.48
CA PHE A 192 25.66 31.27 -21.48
C PHE A 192 26.70 32.25 -22.01
N LYS A 193 27.60 31.78 -22.88
CA LYS A 193 28.71 32.57 -23.41
C LYS A 193 28.22 33.52 -24.49
N ALA A 194 27.32 33.06 -25.36
CA ALA A 194 26.64 33.90 -26.33
C ALA A 194 25.77 34.98 -25.65
N ALA A 195 25.01 34.62 -24.61
CA ALA A 195 24.22 35.56 -23.81
C ALA A 195 25.10 36.59 -23.07
N THR A 196 26.19 36.12 -22.45
CA THR A 196 27.19 36.97 -21.78
C THR A 196 27.79 38.00 -22.75
N GLU A 197 28.40 37.56 -23.86
CA GLU A 197 28.97 38.48 -24.86
C GLU A 197 27.89 39.32 -25.58
N PHE A 198 26.62 38.89 -25.57
CA PHE A 198 25.50 39.69 -26.06
C PHE A 198 25.16 40.88 -25.15
N VAL A 199 25.30 40.78 -23.82
CA VAL A 199 25.00 41.90 -22.89
C VAL A 199 26.23 42.73 -22.48
N LYS A 200 27.41 42.12 -22.55
CA LYS A 200 28.71 42.66 -22.09
C LYS A 200 29.04 44.03 -22.67
N ALA A 201 29.32 44.98 -21.79
CA ALA A 201 29.65 46.37 -22.11
C ALA A 201 28.60 47.11 -22.96
N LYS A 202 27.32 46.70 -22.87
CA LYS A 202 26.18 47.38 -23.54
C LYS A 202 25.19 47.95 -22.53
N GLN A 203 24.55 49.05 -22.89
CA GLN A 203 23.41 49.59 -22.14
C GLN A 203 22.15 48.76 -22.43
N VAL A 204 21.85 47.80 -21.55
CA VAL A 204 20.69 46.91 -21.70
C VAL A 204 19.44 47.49 -21.03
N THR A 205 18.31 47.43 -21.72
CA THR A 205 16.99 47.74 -21.16
C THR A 205 16.08 46.52 -21.27
N VAL A 206 15.69 45.95 -20.14
CA VAL A 206 14.77 44.81 -20.04
C VAL A 206 13.33 45.32 -19.86
N VAL A 207 12.37 44.78 -20.62
CA VAL A 207 10.97 45.20 -20.60
C VAL A 207 10.10 44.10 -19.97
N GLY A 208 9.70 44.30 -18.71
CA GLY A 208 8.95 43.34 -17.91
C GLY A 208 9.34 43.40 -16.43
N PHE A 209 8.57 42.73 -15.56
CA PHE A 209 8.87 42.67 -14.11
C PHE A 209 8.34 41.39 -13.44
N GLN A 210 8.78 40.25 -13.99
CA GLN A 210 8.54 38.90 -13.49
C GLN A 210 9.72 38.01 -13.90
N LYS A 211 9.77 36.75 -13.44
CA LYS A 211 10.96 35.87 -13.44
C LYS A 211 11.96 36.11 -14.59
N SER A 212 11.62 35.85 -15.85
CA SER A 212 12.55 36.02 -16.98
C SER A 212 13.12 37.43 -17.14
N ALA A 213 12.38 38.48 -16.76
CA ALA A 213 12.88 39.85 -16.77
C ALA A 213 13.77 40.17 -15.56
N LEU A 214 13.53 39.54 -14.41
CA LEU A 214 14.38 39.66 -13.22
C LEU A 214 15.69 38.88 -13.42
N ASP A 215 15.62 37.69 -14.02
CA ASP A 215 16.77 36.82 -14.34
C ASP A 215 17.71 37.49 -15.34
N ILE A 216 17.21 37.98 -16.49
CA ILE A 216 18.02 38.73 -17.47
C ILE A 216 18.62 39.99 -16.84
N ALA A 217 17.90 40.69 -15.97
CA ALA A 217 18.43 41.87 -15.28
C ALA A 217 19.56 41.53 -14.30
N MET A 218 19.49 40.37 -13.62
CA MET A 218 20.57 39.86 -12.76
C MET A 218 21.80 39.43 -13.55
N GLU A 219 21.62 38.77 -14.70
CA GLU A 219 22.72 38.42 -15.60
C GLU A 219 23.39 39.68 -16.15
N CYS A 220 22.62 40.65 -16.65
CA CYS A 220 23.14 41.95 -17.07
C CYS A 220 23.92 42.66 -15.94
N SER A 221 23.36 42.72 -14.72
CA SER A 221 24.01 43.30 -13.54
C SER A 221 25.31 42.55 -13.16
N THR A 222 25.35 41.24 -13.34
CA THR A 222 26.52 40.40 -13.03
C THR A 222 27.64 40.54 -14.06
N VAL A 223 27.30 40.71 -15.34
CA VAL A 223 28.27 40.89 -16.44
C VAL A 223 28.77 42.34 -16.55
N ASN A 224 27.92 43.34 -16.29
CA ASN A 224 28.22 44.75 -16.55
C ASN A 224 28.43 45.62 -15.29
N GLY A 225 28.02 45.16 -14.11
CA GLY A 225 28.12 45.90 -12.86
C GLY A 225 27.49 47.29 -12.92
N VAL A 226 28.13 48.25 -12.24
CA VAL A 226 27.70 49.66 -12.19
C VAL A 226 28.19 50.50 -13.38
N GLU A 227 29.09 49.97 -14.21
CA GLU A 227 29.66 50.69 -15.36
C GLU A 227 28.67 50.78 -16.53
N ASN A 228 27.91 49.71 -16.77
CA ASN A 228 26.87 49.65 -17.81
C ASN A 228 25.55 49.09 -17.22
N PRO A 229 24.87 49.85 -16.34
CA PRO A 229 23.78 49.35 -15.51
C PRO A 229 22.53 48.98 -16.32
N CYS A 230 21.86 47.91 -15.90
CA CYS A 230 20.66 47.38 -16.56
C CYS A 230 19.42 48.20 -16.19
N THR A 231 18.69 48.75 -17.17
CA THR A 231 17.39 49.40 -16.92
C THR A 231 16.24 48.40 -17.01
N VAL A 232 15.38 48.31 -15.99
CA VAL A 232 14.20 47.43 -15.99
C VAL A 232 12.92 48.27 -16.09
N LEU A 233 12.16 48.10 -17.17
CA LEU A 233 10.92 48.82 -17.48
C LEU A 233 9.67 48.02 -17.10
N TYR A 234 8.85 48.53 -16.17
CA TYR A 234 7.72 47.79 -15.57
C TYR A 234 6.39 48.58 -15.50
N ARG A 235 5.23 47.96 -15.76
CA ARG A 235 3.93 48.68 -15.72
C ARG A 235 3.34 48.79 -14.33
N THR A 236 3.45 47.69 -13.60
CA THR A 236 2.70 47.43 -12.38
C THR A 236 3.67 46.80 -11.41
N GLU A 237 3.64 47.29 -10.19
CA GLU A 237 4.26 46.68 -9.04
C GLU A 237 3.69 45.26 -8.83
N HIS A 238 4.53 44.31 -8.47
CA HIS A 238 4.15 42.91 -8.26
C HIS A 238 4.47 42.46 -6.84
N TRP A 239 3.62 41.58 -6.28
CA TRP A 239 3.94 40.91 -5.03
C TRP A 239 5.04 39.87 -5.29
N ASN A 240 6.23 40.34 -4.99
CA ASN A 240 7.51 39.68 -5.17
C ASN A 240 7.85 38.92 -3.89
N ILE A 241 8.02 37.61 -3.99
CA ILE A 241 8.21 36.71 -2.85
C ILE A 241 9.72 36.45 -2.66
N PRO A 242 10.31 36.82 -1.50
CA PRO A 242 11.71 36.50 -1.21
C PRO A 242 11.88 35.04 -0.80
N ASP A 243 10.94 34.54 0.01
CA ASP A 243 10.84 33.15 0.45
C ASP A 243 9.38 32.81 0.78
N PHE A 244 9.09 31.51 0.91
CA PHE A 244 7.75 31.01 1.22
C PHE A 244 7.46 31.00 2.73
N THR A 245 8.17 31.81 3.54
CA THR A 245 8.04 31.87 5.00
C THR A 245 7.93 33.32 5.53
N PRO A 246 6.86 34.07 5.17
CA PRO A 246 6.56 35.38 5.76
C PRO A 246 6.49 35.27 7.30
N TRP A 247 7.29 36.09 8.01
CA TRP A 247 7.49 36.00 9.47
C TRP A 247 7.90 34.60 9.98
N GLY A 248 8.52 33.77 9.14
CA GLY A 248 8.88 32.38 9.45
C GLY A 248 7.73 31.38 9.28
N PHE A 249 6.50 31.84 9.04
CA PHE A 249 5.32 30.98 8.90
C PHE A 249 5.17 30.45 7.47
N PRO A 250 5.08 29.12 7.22
CA PRO A 250 4.97 28.58 5.87
C PRO A 250 3.71 29.08 5.12
N LEU A 251 3.90 29.66 3.94
CA LEU A 251 2.83 30.20 3.11
C LEU A 251 1.79 29.14 2.72
N ALA A 252 2.22 27.89 2.58
CA ALA A 252 1.35 26.74 2.34
C ALA A 252 0.28 26.57 3.43
N ASN A 253 0.60 26.86 4.69
CA ASN A 253 -0.32 26.75 5.83
C ASN A 253 -1.37 27.88 5.87
N LEU A 254 -1.28 28.89 4.99
CA LEU A 254 -2.26 29.97 4.83
C LEU A 254 -3.13 29.85 3.57
N TYR A 255 -2.68 29.11 2.54
CA TYR A 255 -3.29 29.11 1.20
C TYR A 255 -3.39 27.75 0.50
N LEU A 256 -2.79 26.68 1.05
CA LEU A 256 -2.84 25.32 0.49
C LEU A 256 -3.53 24.33 1.44
N ASN A 257 -4.55 24.78 2.20
CA ASN A 257 -5.36 23.92 3.06
C ASN A 257 -6.87 24.17 2.85
N ARG A 258 -7.72 23.20 3.22
CA ARG A 258 -9.17 23.28 2.97
C ARG A 258 -9.82 24.48 3.66
N PHE A 259 -9.34 24.86 4.85
CA PHE A 259 -9.84 26.03 5.58
C PHE A 259 -9.62 27.33 4.80
N SER A 260 -8.45 27.53 4.19
CA SER A 260 -8.17 28.73 3.37
C SER A 260 -9.10 28.85 2.16
N GLU A 261 -9.50 27.72 1.56
CA GLU A 261 -10.45 27.69 0.44
C GLU A 261 -11.91 27.91 0.86
N LEU A 262 -12.29 27.66 2.13
CA LEU A 262 -13.60 28.09 2.65
C LEU A 262 -13.76 29.62 2.63
N LEU A 263 -12.66 30.39 2.56
CA LEU A 263 -12.66 31.85 2.48
C LEU A 263 -12.86 32.39 1.05
N VAL A 264 -13.13 31.52 0.06
CA VAL A 264 -13.21 31.87 -1.38
C VAL A 264 -14.49 31.28 -1.99
N HIS A 265 -15.26 32.07 -2.75
CA HIS A 265 -16.37 31.52 -3.52
C HIS A 265 -15.85 30.63 -4.65
N LYS A 266 -16.44 29.45 -4.86
CA LYS A 266 -16.08 28.52 -5.95
C LYS A 266 -17.08 28.61 -7.12
N PRO A 267 -16.72 28.16 -8.34
CA PRO A 267 -17.69 27.94 -9.42
C PRO A 267 -18.86 27.06 -8.96
N GLY A 268 -20.09 27.46 -9.30
CA GLY A 268 -21.30 26.66 -9.06
C GLY A 268 -21.65 26.34 -7.60
N GLU A 269 -21.06 27.02 -6.60
CA GLU A 269 -21.28 26.65 -5.19
C GLU A 269 -22.70 26.96 -4.68
N GLY A 270 -23.21 26.07 -3.81
CA GLY A 270 -24.52 26.25 -3.18
C GLY A 270 -24.56 27.40 -2.15
N PHE A 271 -25.74 28.00 -1.98
CA PHE A 271 -25.99 29.20 -1.17
C PHE A 271 -25.32 29.20 0.22
N LEU A 272 -25.37 28.09 0.96
CA LEU A 272 -24.78 27.99 2.31
C LEU A 272 -23.25 28.13 2.30
N LEU A 273 -22.57 27.59 1.28
CA LEU A 273 -21.11 27.72 1.13
C LEU A 273 -20.74 29.15 0.70
N GLY A 274 -21.52 29.77 -0.19
CA GLY A 274 -21.33 31.16 -0.58
C GLY A 274 -21.57 32.15 0.57
N LEU A 275 -22.56 31.88 1.42
CA LEU A 275 -22.79 32.66 2.64
C LEU A 275 -21.61 32.53 3.62
N LEU A 276 -21.11 31.30 3.83
CA LEU A 276 -19.94 31.06 4.68
C LEU A 276 -18.68 31.76 4.14
N ALA A 277 -18.40 31.65 2.85
CA ALA A 277 -17.27 32.33 2.20
C ALA A 277 -17.39 33.86 2.29
N THR A 278 -18.61 34.41 2.23
CA THR A 278 -18.88 35.83 2.45
C THR A 278 -18.55 36.24 3.90
N LEU A 279 -19.09 35.51 4.89
CA LEU A 279 -18.89 35.80 6.31
C LEU A 279 -17.42 35.68 6.75
N LEU A 280 -16.67 34.71 6.22
CA LEU A 280 -15.26 34.50 6.56
C LEU A 280 -14.29 35.36 5.72
N SER A 281 -14.76 36.07 4.69
CA SER A 281 -13.92 36.90 3.82
C SER A 281 -13.03 37.95 4.52
N PRO A 282 -13.39 38.55 5.68
CA PRO A 282 -12.50 39.47 6.41
C PRO A 282 -11.22 38.78 6.93
N MET A 283 -11.32 37.50 7.31
CA MET A 283 -10.18 36.71 7.81
C MET A 283 -9.12 36.50 6.71
N LYS A 284 -9.58 36.25 5.49
CA LYS A 284 -8.74 36.18 4.28
C LYS A 284 -8.05 37.50 3.95
N LEU A 285 -8.70 38.64 4.22
CA LEU A 285 -8.06 39.95 4.10
C LEU A 285 -6.98 40.14 5.18
N ALA A 286 -7.18 39.62 6.40
CA ALA A 286 -6.17 39.61 7.44
C ALA A 286 -4.96 38.72 7.07
N PHE A 287 -5.18 37.52 6.51
CA PHE A 287 -4.10 36.66 5.98
C PHE A 287 -3.31 37.35 4.86
N SER A 288 -4.00 38.03 3.94
CA SER A 288 -3.35 38.86 2.90
C SER A 288 -2.44 39.91 3.53
N LYS A 289 -2.96 40.71 4.47
CA LYS A 289 -2.20 41.77 5.16
C LYS A 289 -1.02 41.24 5.99
N PHE A 290 -1.14 40.06 6.60
CA PHE A 290 -0.04 39.41 7.32
C PHE A 290 1.14 39.09 6.39
N VAL A 291 0.86 38.51 5.21
CA VAL A 291 1.89 38.20 4.22
C VAL A 291 2.44 39.48 3.56
N GLU A 292 1.59 40.46 3.25
CA GLU A 292 2.01 41.78 2.76
C GLU A 292 2.98 42.47 3.74
N SER A 293 2.72 42.38 5.04
CA SER A 293 3.62 42.87 6.09
C SER A 293 4.94 42.10 6.15
N GLY A 294 4.90 40.76 6.07
CA GLY A 294 6.11 39.92 6.06
C GLY A 294 7.01 40.16 4.85
N ILE A 295 6.42 40.39 3.66
CA ILE A 295 7.16 40.74 2.45
C ILE A 295 7.78 42.14 2.59
N LYS A 296 7.03 43.15 3.07
CA LYS A 296 7.54 44.50 3.33
C LYS A 296 8.66 44.56 4.38
N HIS A 297 8.67 43.62 5.33
CA HIS A 297 9.76 43.53 6.31
C HIS A 297 11.04 42.92 5.71
N LYS A 298 10.91 41.96 4.80
CA LYS A 298 12.06 41.28 4.15
C LYS A 298 12.60 41.99 2.90
N LEU A 299 11.81 42.82 2.23
CA LEU A 299 12.19 43.50 0.98
C LEU A 299 11.98 45.02 1.08
N PRO A 300 12.92 45.86 0.57
CA PRO A 300 12.85 47.33 0.64
C PRO A 300 11.81 47.96 -0.32
N LEU A 301 10.63 47.35 -0.47
CA LEU A 301 9.61 47.75 -1.45
C LEU A 301 9.16 49.21 -1.28
N GLU A 302 9.08 49.71 -0.03
CA GLU A 302 8.66 51.09 0.23
C GLU A 302 9.73 52.12 -0.17
N LYS A 303 11.02 51.81 0.07
CA LYS A 303 12.18 52.62 -0.35
C LYS A 303 12.24 52.83 -1.87
N HIS A 304 11.86 51.82 -2.65
CA HIS A 304 11.88 51.86 -4.12
C HIS A 304 10.50 52.15 -4.75
N GLY A 305 9.45 52.43 -3.97
CA GLY A 305 8.09 52.67 -4.48
C GLY A 305 7.40 51.43 -5.09
N MET A 306 7.93 50.23 -4.83
CA MET A 306 7.53 48.96 -5.45
C MET A 306 6.37 48.24 -4.73
N VAL A 307 5.69 48.88 -3.77
CA VAL A 307 4.54 48.27 -3.09
C VAL A 307 3.32 48.20 -4.01
N PRO A 308 2.73 47.02 -4.27
CA PRO A 308 1.58 46.90 -5.15
C PRO A 308 0.30 47.54 -4.62
N LYS A 309 -0.45 48.15 -5.54
CA LYS A 309 -1.79 48.72 -5.28
C LYS A 309 -2.93 47.68 -5.16
N HIS A 310 -2.63 46.42 -5.47
CA HIS A 310 -3.55 45.28 -5.33
C HIS A 310 -3.10 44.44 -4.13
N SER A 311 -4.00 43.69 -3.48
CA SER A 311 -3.63 42.85 -2.33
C SER A 311 -2.84 41.61 -2.74
N PHE A 312 -2.11 41.00 -1.80
CA PHE A 312 -1.35 39.77 -2.05
C PHE A 312 -2.26 38.63 -2.56
N HIS A 313 -3.46 38.50 -1.98
CA HIS A 313 -4.44 37.53 -2.47
C HIS A 313 -4.94 37.82 -3.90
N GLN A 314 -5.10 39.08 -4.31
CA GLN A 314 -5.37 39.41 -5.72
C GLN A 314 -4.18 39.02 -6.62
N GLY A 315 -2.95 39.12 -6.10
CA GLY A 315 -1.72 38.65 -6.76
C GLY A 315 -1.72 37.15 -7.03
N ILE A 316 -2.15 36.34 -6.04
CA ILE A 316 -2.35 34.88 -6.17
C ILE A 316 -3.35 34.57 -7.29
N ASN A 317 -4.58 35.09 -7.19
CA ASN A 317 -5.68 34.75 -8.11
C ASN A 317 -5.31 35.03 -9.57
N ALA A 318 -4.60 36.12 -9.81
CA ALA A 318 -4.15 36.51 -11.14
C ALA A 318 -2.97 35.66 -11.70
N CYS A 319 -2.48 34.64 -10.98
CA CYS A 319 -1.22 33.94 -11.27
C CYS A 319 -0.11 34.95 -11.60
N SER A 320 0.07 35.92 -10.70
CA SER A 320 0.86 37.14 -10.97
C SER A 320 1.93 37.46 -9.92
N LEU A 321 2.10 36.59 -8.93
CA LEU A 321 3.28 36.55 -8.08
C LEU A 321 4.54 36.27 -8.91
N ALA A 322 5.72 36.49 -8.33
CA ALA A 322 7.00 35.99 -8.83
C ALA A 322 7.94 35.75 -7.65
N SER A 323 8.84 34.77 -7.75
CA SER A 323 10.03 34.76 -6.87
C SER A 323 11.04 35.79 -7.37
N VAL A 324 11.74 36.43 -6.43
CA VAL A 324 12.82 37.37 -6.73
C VAL A 324 14.15 36.62 -6.69
N PRO A 325 15.08 36.83 -7.63
CA PRO A 325 16.46 36.36 -7.48
C PRO A 325 17.10 36.90 -6.19
N GLU A 326 17.95 36.11 -5.56
CA GLU A 326 18.73 36.55 -4.41
C GLU A 326 19.54 37.81 -4.76
N LYS A 327 19.63 38.76 -3.83
CA LYS A 327 20.37 40.03 -3.97
C LYS A 327 19.88 40.99 -5.06
N PHE A 328 18.71 40.75 -5.67
CA PHE A 328 18.15 41.65 -6.70
C PHE A 328 17.99 43.10 -6.22
N TYR A 329 17.51 43.31 -4.99
CA TYR A 329 17.37 44.67 -4.44
C TYR A 329 18.73 45.26 -4.05
N ASP A 330 19.68 44.45 -3.58
CA ASP A 330 21.06 44.86 -3.34
C ASP A 330 21.68 45.44 -4.63
N ARG A 331 21.46 44.78 -5.78
CA ARG A 331 21.87 45.30 -7.11
C ARG A 331 21.16 46.60 -7.52
N VAL A 332 19.94 46.83 -7.05
CA VAL A 332 19.22 48.11 -7.22
C VAL A 332 19.79 49.21 -6.31
N GLU A 333 20.29 48.86 -5.12
CA GLU A 333 20.95 49.81 -4.20
C GLU A 333 22.40 50.12 -4.60
N GLU A 334 23.14 49.14 -5.12
CA GLU A 334 24.44 49.34 -5.79
C GLU A 334 24.33 50.20 -7.07
N GLY A 335 23.14 50.30 -7.66
CA GLY A 335 22.87 51.05 -8.89
C GLY A 335 23.16 50.29 -10.20
N SER A 336 23.54 49.00 -10.13
CA SER A 336 23.73 48.16 -11.31
C SER A 336 22.40 47.71 -11.97
N ILE A 337 21.27 47.83 -11.25
CA ILE A 337 19.91 47.69 -11.78
C ILE A 337 19.10 48.97 -11.53
N ILE A 338 18.54 49.57 -12.58
CA ILE A 338 17.76 50.82 -12.52
C ILE A 338 16.29 50.53 -12.86
N LEU A 339 15.40 50.62 -11.87
CA LEU A 339 13.97 50.41 -12.05
C LEU A 339 13.27 51.65 -12.62
N LYS A 340 12.50 51.51 -13.72
CA LYS A 340 11.73 52.61 -14.35
C LYS A 340 10.32 52.14 -14.74
N LYS A 341 9.30 52.99 -14.61
CA LYS A 341 7.90 52.60 -14.79
C LYS A 341 7.37 52.86 -16.22
N ALA A 342 7.00 51.81 -16.97
CA ALA A 342 6.50 51.86 -18.36
C ALA A 342 5.59 50.64 -18.74
N PRO A 343 4.67 50.72 -19.72
CA PRO A 343 3.41 49.95 -19.66
C PRO A 343 3.29 48.54 -20.31
N THR A 344 4.06 47.50 -19.90
CA THR A 344 3.94 46.08 -20.40
C THR A 344 3.53 44.96 -19.37
N PHE A 345 3.79 43.66 -19.66
CA PHE A 345 2.96 42.47 -19.27
C PHE A 345 3.69 41.28 -18.52
N LYS A 346 3.04 40.09 -18.40
CA LYS A 346 3.13 39.12 -17.25
C LYS A 346 2.69 37.64 -17.54
N GLY A 347 3.12 36.62 -16.75
CA GLY A 347 2.47 35.31 -16.43
C GLY A 347 3.32 34.28 -15.61
N LEU A 348 2.69 33.33 -14.86
CA LEU A 348 3.31 32.14 -14.18
C LEU A 348 2.42 30.85 -14.33
N SER A 349 2.91 29.66 -13.93
CA SER A 349 2.25 28.31 -14.04
C SER A 349 2.53 27.35 -12.85
N ASN A 350 1.93 26.14 -12.84
CA ASN A 350 1.97 25.17 -11.71
C ASN A 350 2.02 23.69 -12.20
N LEU A 351 2.71 22.81 -11.47
CA LEU A 351 2.97 21.40 -11.82
C LEU A 351 1.83 20.45 -11.43
N PHE A 352 1.56 20.26 -10.13
CA PHE A 352 0.79 19.12 -9.62
C PHE A 352 -0.66 19.05 -10.15
N THR A 353 -1.32 20.19 -10.37
CA THR A 353 -2.65 20.24 -11.01
C THR A 353 -2.64 19.66 -12.43
N SER A 354 -1.50 19.63 -13.12
CA SER A 354 -1.36 18.99 -14.43
C SER A 354 -1.37 17.46 -14.32
N GLU A 355 -0.79 16.89 -13.26
CA GLU A 355 -0.84 15.45 -12.98
C GLU A 355 -2.27 14.98 -12.71
N MET A 356 -3.02 15.69 -11.88
CA MET A 356 -4.43 15.37 -11.62
C MET A 356 -5.31 15.45 -12.88
N ARG A 357 -5.01 16.38 -13.80
CA ARG A 357 -5.69 16.46 -15.11
C ARG A 357 -5.33 15.30 -16.04
N CYS A 358 -4.08 14.87 -16.08
CA CYS A 358 -3.67 13.71 -16.86
C CYS A 358 -4.28 12.40 -16.33
N ARG A 359 -4.40 12.25 -15.00
CA ARG A 359 -5.13 11.13 -14.36
C ARG A 359 -6.62 11.15 -14.74
N TRP A 360 -7.31 12.28 -14.54
CA TRP A 360 -8.72 12.44 -14.93
C TRP A 360 -8.98 12.14 -16.40
N LEU A 361 -8.06 12.57 -17.29
CA LEU A 361 -8.15 12.29 -18.72
C LEU A 361 -7.95 10.80 -19.05
N SER A 362 -7.07 10.09 -18.34
CA SER A 362 -6.94 8.63 -18.54
C SER A 362 -8.15 7.86 -18.02
N GLU A 363 -8.79 8.30 -16.94
CA GLU A 363 -10.05 7.71 -16.45
C GLU A 363 -11.23 7.98 -17.39
N LEU A 364 -11.27 9.16 -18.02
CA LEU A 364 -12.24 9.49 -19.09
C LEU A 364 -12.05 8.60 -20.32
N LEU A 365 -10.80 8.35 -20.73
CA LEU A 365 -10.48 7.47 -21.85
C LEU A 365 -10.85 6.01 -21.55
N ASP A 366 -10.57 5.54 -20.33
CA ASP A 366 -10.91 4.20 -19.83
C ASP A 366 -12.40 4.02 -19.50
N ARG A 367 -13.22 5.07 -19.65
CA ARG A 367 -14.69 5.07 -19.44
C ARG A 367 -15.12 4.88 -17.98
N THR A 368 -14.23 5.14 -17.02
CA THR A 368 -14.50 5.04 -15.58
C THR A 368 -15.64 5.97 -15.13
N PHE A 369 -15.83 7.09 -15.85
CA PHE A 369 -16.98 7.97 -15.77
C PHE A 369 -17.35 8.49 -17.17
N LYS A 370 -18.53 9.13 -17.28
CA LYS A 370 -18.99 9.79 -18.51
C LYS A 370 -19.09 11.29 -18.32
N LEU A 371 -18.86 12.05 -19.38
CA LEU A 371 -19.10 13.49 -19.36
C LEU A 371 -20.61 13.80 -19.31
N PRO A 372 -21.00 14.97 -18.77
CA PRO A 372 -22.35 15.53 -18.94
C PRO A 372 -22.72 15.72 -20.41
N ASN A 373 -23.99 16.06 -20.69
CA ASN A 373 -24.37 16.43 -22.05
C ASN A 373 -23.74 17.78 -22.47
N ILE A 374 -23.71 18.08 -23.77
CA ILE A 374 -22.97 19.25 -24.29
C ILE A 374 -23.46 20.56 -23.65
N LYS A 375 -24.77 20.72 -23.46
CA LYS A 375 -25.36 21.90 -22.81
C LYS A 375 -24.95 22.02 -21.33
N GLU A 376 -24.88 20.92 -20.59
CA GLU A 376 -24.42 20.91 -19.20
C GLU A 376 -22.94 21.31 -19.09
N MET A 377 -22.11 20.90 -20.06
CA MET A 377 -20.71 21.34 -20.15
C MET A 377 -20.58 22.81 -20.52
N GLU A 378 -21.39 23.33 -21.46
CA GLU A 378 -21.45 24.76 -21.77
C GLU A 378 -21.86 25.61 -20.55
N GLU A 379 -22.86 25.14 -19.79
CA GLU A 379 -23.29 25.79 -18.56
C GLU A 379 -22.20 25.78 -17.46
N ASP A 380 -21.37 24.74 -17.37
CA ASP A 380 -20.22 24.74 -16.43
C ASP A 380 -19.07 25.63 -16.92
N VAL A 381 -18.74 25.61 -18.20
CA VAL A 381 -17.78 26.54 -18.82
C VAL A 381 -18.17 28.01 -18.57
N GLY A 382 -19.47 28.32 -18.62
CA GLY A 382 -20.01 29.63 -18.22
C GLY A 382 -19.70 29.99 -16.75
N LYS A 383 -20.00 29.09 -15.81
CA LYS A 383 -19.70 29.26 -14.36
C LYS A 383 -18.20 29.48 -14.11
N TRP A 384 -17.34 28.77 -14.85
CA TRP A 384 -15.89 28.93 -14.79
C TRP A 384 -15.41 30.28 -15.33
N ASP A 385 -15.93 30.74 -16.46
CA ASP A 385 -15.57 32.05 -17.03
C ASP A 385 -16.04 33.21 -16.12
N GLU A 386 -17.24 33.12 -15.54
CA GLU A 386 -17.69 34.07 -14.51
C GLU A 386 -16.77 34.10 -13.29
N TYR A 387 -16.41 32.94 -12.73
CA TYR A 387 -15.46 32.82 -11.61
C TYR A 387 -14.10 33.44 -11.97
N MET A 388 -13.56 33.11 -13.15
CA MET A 388 -12.26 33.62 -13.61
C MET A 388 -12.29 35.14 -13.79
N LYS A 389 -13.35 35.69 -14.39
CA LYS A 389 -13.57 37.14 -14.51
C LYS A 389 -13.66 37.80 -13.13
N ARG A 390 -14.43 37.24 -12.19
CA ARG A 390 -14.62 37.76 -10.83
C ARG A 390 -13.33 37.82 -10.01
N TYR A 391 -12.47 36.80 -10.09
CA TYR A 391 -11.30 36.68 -9.22
C TYR A 391 -9.96 37.07 -9.85
N SER A 392 -9.79 36.91 -11.16
CA SER A 392 -8.56 37.30 -11.88
C SER A 392 -8.67 38.65 -12.59
N GLY A 393 -9.88 39.20 -12.74
CA GLY A 393 -10.13 40.47 -13.43
C GLY A 393 -9.56 40.49 -14.85
N GLN A 394 -8.73 41.50 -15.17
CA GLN A 394 -8.04 41.61 -16.47
C GLN A 394 -7.13 40.42 -16.83
N TYR A 395 -6.87 39.50 -15.90
CA TYR A 395 -6.04 38.31 -16.11
C TYR A 395 -6.86 37.00 -16.26
N TYR A 396 -8.19 37.07 -16.35
CA TYR A 396 -9.11 35.91 -16.42
C TYR A 396 -8.71 34.86 -17.47
N ARG A 397 -8.24 35.27 -18.65
CA ARG A 397 -7.75 34.37 -19.70
C ARG A 397 -6.57 33.47 -19.30
N ARG A 398 -5.98 33.64 -18.11
CA ARG A 398 -4.99 32.71 -17.55
C ARG A 398 -5.56 31.38 -17.09
N SER A 399 -6.84 31.32 -16.73
CA SER A 399 -7.49 30.11 -16.18
C SER A 399 -6.77 29.61 -14.90
N CYS A 400 -6.41 30.55 -14.01
CA CYS A 400 -5.64 30.30 -12.80
C CYS A 400 -6.51 29.72 -11.68
N VAL A 401 -6.25 28.48 -11.26
CA VAL A 401 -6.99 27.80 -10.17
C VAL A 401 -6.28 27.85 -8.81
N ALA A 402 -5.20 28.63 -8.67
CA ALA A 402 -4.29 28.58 -7.52
C ALA A 402 -4.91 28.90 -6.15
N ALA A 403 -6.08 29.55 -6.10
CA ALA A 403 -6.81 29.87 -4.86
C ALA A 403 -7.99 28.94 -4.55
N ILE A 404 -8.21 27.92 -5.39
CA ILE A 404 -9.20 26.83 -5.23
C ILE A 404 -8.61 25.50 -5.73
N GLN A 405 -7.30 25.30 -5.56
CA GLN A 405 -6.56 24.18 -6.15
C GLN A 405 -7.01 22.84 -5.55
N ILE A 406 -7.27 22.78 -4.25
CA ILE A 406 -7.73 21.57 -3.57
C ILE A 406 -9.16 21.27 -4.00
N TRP A 407 -10.07 22.25 -3.96
CA TRP A 407 -11.44 22.07 -4.44
C TRP A 407 -11.51 21.71 -5.92
N TYR A 408 -10.61 22.22 -6.77
CA TYR A 408 -10.52 21.82 -8.17
C TYR A 408 -10.08 20.37 -8.30
N ASN A 409 -9.00 19.99 -7.61
CA ASN A 409 -8.55 18.60 -7.54
C ASN A 409 -9.62 17.67 -6.90
N ASP A 410 -10.46 18.17 -5.98
CA ASP A 410 -11.58 17.44 -5.39
C ASP A 410 -12.70 17.16 -6.41
N GLN A 411 -12.94 18.05 -7.38
CA GLN A 411 -13.90 17.75 -8.45
C GLN A 411 -13.34 16.64 -9.32
N LEU A 412 -12.09 16.77 -9.77
CA LEU A 412 -11.41 15.73 -10.54
C LEU A 412 -11.41 14.38 -9.78
N CYS A 413 -11.18 14.39 -8.47
CA CYS A 413 -11.34 13.19 -7.63
C CYS A 413 -12.76 12.62 -7.70
N LYS A 414 -13.81 13.42 -7.46
CA LYS A 414 -15.20 12.94 -7.47
C LYS A 414 -15.60 12.34 -8.83
N ASP A 415 -15.18 12.98 -9.92
CA ASP A 415 -15.45 12.51 -11.29
C ASP A 415 -14.83 11.11 -11.50
N MET A 416 -13.59 10.92 -11.02
CA MET A 416 -12.91 9.61 -10.98
C MET A 416 -13.44 8.64 -9.89
N GLY A 417 -14.52 8.99 -9.18
CA GLY A 417 -15.06 8.22 -8.05
C GLY A 417 -14.21 8.26 -6.77
N TRP A 418 -13.09 9.00 -6.77
CA TRP A 418 -12.15 9.08 -5.66
C TRP A 418 -12.68 9.96 -4.52
N ASN A 419 -12.57 9.46 -3.29
CA ASN A 419 -12.75 10.26 -2.07
C ASN A 419 -11.88 11.55 -2.17
N PRO A 420 -12.33 12.75 -1.78
CA PRO A 420 -11.46 13.93 -1.72
C PRO A 420 -10.55 13.99 -0.49
N LYS A 421 -10.90 13.31 0.61
CA LYS A 421 -10.18 13.40 1.90
C LYS A 421 -8.94 12.50 1.94
N ARG A 422 -7.84 12.98 2.53
CA ARG A 422 -6.50 12.34 2.56
C ARG A 422 -5.81 12.34 3.92
N LYS A 423 -6.12 13.32 4.78
CA LYS A 423 -5.38 13.55 6.02
C LYS A 423 -6.08 12.90 7.22
N LYS A 424 -5.31 12.47 8.23
CA LYS A 424 -5.84 11.70 9.37
C LYS A 424 -6.58 12.58 10.38
N GLY A 425 -7.88 12.77 10.15
CA GLY A 425 -8.79 13.47 11.05
C GLY A 425 -9.12 14.90 10.61
N ILE A 426 -10.21 15.44 11.14
CA ILE A 426 -10.82 16.69 10.64
C ILE A 426 -9.93 17.93 10.82
N PHE A 427 -9.07 17.96 11.84
CA PHE A 427 -8.13 19.08 12.05
C PHE A 427 -7.05 19.11 10.96
N ALA A 428 -6.42 17.96 10.69
CA ALA A 428 -5.43 17.80 9.63
C ALA A 428 -6.03 18.14 8.25
N GLU A 429 -7.21 17.58 7.94
CA GLU A 429 -7.97 17.91 6.72
C GLU A 429 -8.22 19.41 6.53
N LEU A 430 -8.53 20.15 7.60
CA LEU A 430 -8.83 21.57 7.50
C LEU A 430 -7.58 22.45 7.39
N PHE A 431 -6.54 22.17 8.18
CA PHE A 431 -5.47 23.15 8.46
C PHE A 431 -4.08 22.77 7.94
N GLU A 432 -3.79 21.49 7.67
CA GLU A 432 -2.49 21.10 7.11
C GLU A 432 -2.42 21.37 5.60
N PRO A 433 -1.23 21.70 5.06
CA PRO A 433 -1.06 21.91 3.62
C PRO A 433 -1.19 20.60 2.83
N TYR A 434 -1.84 20.67 1.67
CA TYR A 434 -1.90 19.58 0.69
C TYR A 434 -0.77 19.73 -0.33
N GLY A 435 -0.08 18.63 -0.62
CA GLY A 435 0.95 18.53 -1.65
C GLY A 435 0.85 17.22 -2.46
N PRO A 436 1.76 16.97 -3.41
CA PRO A 436 1.73 15.77 -4.25
C PRO A 436 1.74 14.46 -3.46
N MET A 437 2.42 14.44 -2.30
CA MET A 437 2.53 13.26 -1.44
C MET A 437 1.19 12.81 -0.84
N ASP A 438 0.22 13.73 -0.66
CA ASP A 438 -1.15 13.38 -0.23
C ASP A 438 -1.93 12.60 -1.31
N TYR A 439 -1.33 12.39 -2.50
CA TYR A 439 -1.94 11.71 -3.65
C TYR A 439 -1.13 10.49 -4.15
N ILE A 440 -0.26 9.95 -3.28
CA ILE A 440 0.37 8.62 -3.44
C ILE A 440 -0.65 7.53 -3.14
N GLY A 441 -0.64 6.43 -3.90
CA GLY A 441 -1.62 5.34 -3.78
C GLY A 441 -3.06 5.76 -4.14
N VAL A 442 -3.25 6.98 -4.66
CA VAL A 442 -4.57 7.57 -4.94
C VAL A 442 -5.08 7.25 -6.35
N ALA A 443 -4.31 6.52 -7.15
CA ALA A 443 -4.88 5.61 -8.14
C ALA A 443 -5.55 4.41 -7.42
N VAL A 444 -6.54 4.70 -6.57
CA VAL A 444 -7.23 3.71 -5.75
C VAL A 444 -8.05 2.80 -6.68
N ALA A 445 -8.03 1.49 -6.42
CA ALA A 445 -8.99 0.53 -6.98
C ALA A 445 -10.39 0.73 -6.38
N MET A 446 -10.93 1.94 -6.51
CA MET A 446 -12.07 2.39 -5.73
C MET A 446 -13.38 1.85 -6.31
N GLY A 447 -14.14 1.13 -5.48
CA GLY A 447 -15.31 0.36 -5.90
C GLY A 447 -15.10 -1.16 -5.85
N LYS A 448 -13.89 -1.66 -5.53
CA LYS A 448 -13.67 -3.08 -5.27
C LYS A 448 -13.84 -3.41 -3.78
N GLU A 449 -14.78 -4.30 -3.48
CA GLU A 449 -15.09 -4.76 -2.13
C GLU A 449 -14.31 -6.05 -1.79
N VAL A 450 -13.85 -6.17 -0.55
CA VAL A 450 -13.07 -7.34 -0.08
C VAL A 450 -13.74 -7.93 1.16
N ALA A 451 -14.29 -9.15 1.05
CA ALA A 451 -14.81 -9.84 2.24
C ALA A 451 -13.66 -10.50 3.01
N ILE A 452 -13.65 -10.35 4.33
CA ILE A 452 -12.67 -10.96 5.23
C ILE A 452 -13.43 -11.79 6.27
N ILE A 453 -13.12 -13.08 6.38
CA ILE A 453 -13.94 -14.01 7.20
C ILE A 453 -13.16 -14.42 8.45
N GLY A 454 -13.61 -13.90 9.60
CA GLY A 454 -12.98 -14.02 10.92
C GLY A 454 -12.18 -12.76 11.30
N ALA A 455 -12.35 -12.29 12.54
CA ALA A 455 -11.65 -11.15 13.16
C ALA A 455 -10.59 -11.59 14.19
N GLY A 456 -9.99 -12.76 13.98
CA GLY A 456 -8.74 -13.14 14.64
C GLY A 456 -7.55 -12.34 14.13
N VAL A 457 -6.35 -12.65 14.64
CA VAL A 457 -5.06 -12.01 14.29
C VAL A 457 -4.90 -11.81 12.77
N SER A 458 -5.09 -12.86 11.97
CA SER A 458 -4.98 -12.80 10.50
C SER A 458 -6.05 -11.91 9.85
N GLY A 459 -7.26 -11.83 10.40
CA GLY A 459 -8.35 -10.99 9.89
C GLY A 459 -8.13 -9.50 10.14
N LEU A 460 -7.63 -9.15 11.33
CA LEU A 460 -7.25 -7.78 11.66
C LEU A 460 -6.08 -7.29 10.78
N LEU A 461 -5.07 -8.16 10.57
CA LEU A 461 -3.97 -7.89 9.64
C LEU A 461 -4.46 -7.70 8.21
N ALA A 462 -5.30 -8.61 7.70
CA ALA A 462 -5.87 -8.50 6.36
C ALA A 462 -6.67 -7.20 6.20
N CYS A 463 -7.55 -6.87 7.17
CA CYS A 463 -8.33 -5.63 7.16
C CYS A 463 -7.43 -4.40 7.09
N LYS A 464 -6.38 -4.35 7.92
CA LYS A 464 -5.43 -3.23 7.96
C LYS A 464 -4.69 -3.04 6.63
N TYR A 465 -4.14 -4.11 6.06
CA TYR A 465 -3.34 -3.97 4.84
C TYR A 465 -4.20 -3.69 3.60
N VAL A 466 -5.38 -4.30 3.51
CA VAL A 466 -6.40 -3.96 2.48
C VAL A 466 -6.84 -2.49 2.58
N LEU A 467 -7.03 -1.95 3.79
CA LEU A 467 -7.28 -0.51 4.00
C LEU A 467 -6.10 0.37 3.59
N SER A 468 -4.85 -0.05 3.85
CA SER A 468 -3.66 0.72 3.46
C SER A 468 -3.48 0.86 1.94
N LYS A 469 -4.10 -0.05 1.17
CA LYS A 469 -4.20 -0.01 -0.30
C LYS A 469 -5.51 0.66 -0.80
N GLY A 470 -6.32 1.23 0.10
CA GLY A 470 -7.52 2.02 -0.25
C GLY A 470 -8.79 1.21 -0.62
N PHE A 471 -8.71 -0.11 -0.64
CA PHE A 471 -9.85 -1.01 -0.86
C PHE A 471 -10.88 -0.93 0.27
N GLN A 472 -12.08 -1.46 0.05
CA GLN A 472 -13.17 -1.46 1.04
C GLN A 472 -13.37 -2.87 1.65
N PRO A 473 -12.77 -3.17 2.82
CA PRO A 473 -13.00 -4.45 3.48
C PRO A 473 -14.28 -4.47 4.30
N ILE A 474 -14.98 -5.60 4.22
CA ILE A 474 -16.06 -5.99 5.13
C ILE A 474 -15.60 -7.24 5.88
N VAL A 475 -15.33 -7.09 7.18
CA VAL A 475 -14.94 -8.22 8.04
C VAL A 475 -16.20 -8.83 8.66
N PHE A 476 -16.38 -10.14 8.52
CA PHE A 476 -17.47 -10.90 9.14
C PHE A 476 -16.90 -11.73 10.30
N GLU A 477 -17.41 -11.52 11.51
CA GLU A 477 -17.02 -12.30 12.70
C GLU A 477 -18.25 -12.98 13.32
N SER A 478 -18.12 -14.29 13.54
CA SER A 478 -19.11 -15.16 14.19
C SER A 478 -19.41 -14.79 15.64
N ARG A 479 -18.42 -14.25 16.37
CA ARG A 479 -18.48 -13.88 17.79
C ARG A 479 -18.81 -12.38 17.98
N SER A 480 -18.95 -11.97 19.23
CA SER A 480 -19.23 -10.60 19.66
C SER A 480 -18.00 -9.69 19.79
N GLY A 481 -16.78 -10.22 19.60
CA GLY A 481 -15.52 -9.49 19.80
C GLY A 481 -14.36 -10.04 18.95
N VAL A 482 -13.23 -9.31 18.94
CA VAL A 482 -12.05 -9.62 18.12
C VAL A 482 -11.09 -10.60 18.82
N GLY A 483 -10.08 -11.10 18.10
CA GLY A 483 -9.00 -11.93 18.67
C GLY A 483 -9.13 -13.43 18.38
N GLY A 484 -10.31 -13.89 17.95
CA GLY A 484 -10.52 -15.27 17.49
C GLY A 484 -10.31 -16.28 18.60
N LEU A 485 -9.27 -17.13 18.48
CA LEU A 485 -8.94 -18.15 19.48
C LEU A 485 -8.73 -17.56 20.89
N TRP A 486 -8.09 -16.39 21.01
CA TRP A 486 -7.79 -15.75 22.29
C TRP A 486 -9.01 -15.24 23.06
N THR A 487 -10.22 -15.26 22.47
CA THR A 487 -11.46 -14.90 23.19
C THR A 487 -11.97 -16.00 24.15
N LYS A 488 -11.47 -17.24 23.99
CA LYS A 488 -11.82 -18.41 24.82
C LYS A 488 -10.69 -19.45 24.76
N THR A 489 -9.86 -19.50 25.80
CA THR A 489 -8.80 -20.52 25.97
C THR A 489 -8.94 -21.20 27.33
N ILE A 490 -8.04 -22.13 27.71
CA ILE A 490 -8.05 -22.64 29.09
C ILE A 490 -7.34 -21.63 30.01
N GLU A 491 -7.70 -21.57 31.29
CA GLU A 491 -7.25 -20.51 32.20
C GLU A 491 -5.72 -20.43 32.29
N THR A 492 -5.05 -21.59 32.28
CA THR A 492 -3.59 -21.70 32.35
C THR A 492 -2.86 -21.46 31.02
N THR A 493 -3.56 -21.24 29.90
CA THR A 493 -2.92 -21.02 28.59
C THR A 493 -2.12 -19.71 28.56
N LYS A 494 -0.84 -19.83 28.20
CA LYS A 494 0.08 -18.72 27.92
C LYS A 494 0.67 -18.82 26.51
N LEU A 495 1.26 -17.73 26.03
CA LEU A 495 2.01 -17.71 24.78
C LEU A 495 3.11 -18.78 24.79
N GLN A 496 3.13 -19.58 23.73
CA GLN A 496 4.15 -20.60 23.53
C GLN A 496 5.42 -19.98 22.93
N THR A 497 5.25 -19.03 22.00
CA THR A 497 6.32 -18.25 21.36
C THR A 497 6.69 -17.05 22.26
N PRO A 498 7.98 -16.74 22.51
CA PRO A 498 8.38 -15.57 23.31
C PRO A 498 7.86 -14.24 22.76
N LYS A 499 7.50 -13.29 23.63
CA LYS A 499 6.87 -12.01 23.23
C LYS A 499 7.59 -11.22 22.11
N PRO A 500 8.94 -11.14 22.02
CA PRO A 500 9.59 -10.37 20.94
C PRO A 500 9.45 -11.02 19.56
N LEU A 501 9.11 -12.31 19.51
CA LEU A 501 8.82 -13.05 18.28
C LEU A 501 7.31 -13.12 18.00
N TYR A 502 6.45 -12.93 19.01
CA TYR A 502 4.99 -12.82 18.89
C TYR A 502 4.54 -11.37 19.09
N GLN A 503 4.88 -10.49 18.15
CA GLN A 503 4.39 -9.11 18.10
C GLN A 503 4.20 -8.67 16.64
N PHE A 504 3.26 -7.77 16.40
CA PHE A 504 3.11 -7.10 15.10
C PHE A 504 4.31 -6.20 14.85
N SER A 505 4.79 -6.12 13.61
CA SER A 505 6.02 -5.39 13.27
C SER A 505 5.97 -3.90 13.66
N ASP A 506 4.79 -3.27 13.57
CA ASP A 506 4.57 -1.84 13.83
C ASP A 506 3.72 -1.54 15.07
N PHE A 507 3.55 -2.53 15.97
CA PHE A 507 2.85 -2.36 17.25
C PHE A 507 3.47 -3.26 18.33
N PRO A 508 4.53 -2.78 19.04
CA PRO A 508 5.18 -3.57 20.08
C PRO A 508 4.29 -3.76 21.31
N TRP A 509 4.66 -4.71 22.17
CA TRP A 509 4.02 -4.91 23.48
C TRP A 509 4.11 -3.65 24.36
N GLY A 510 3.06 -3.41 25.15
CA GLY A 510 3.07 -2.36 26.16
C GLY A 510 4.12 -2.62 27.25
N SER A 511 4.75 -1.56 27.75
CA SER A 511 5.86 -1.67 28.73
C SER A 511 5.47 -2.26 30.09
N SER A 512 4.17 -2.41 30.37
CA SER A 512 3.64 -3.08 31.56
C SER A 512 3.58 -4.61 31.46
N VAL A 513 3.81 -5.18 30.28
CA VAL A 513 3.87 -6.64 30.09
C VAL A 513 5.33 -7.07 30.24
N GLU A 514 5.75 -7.44 31.46
CA GLU A 514 7.14 -7.77 31.78
C GLU A 514 7.49 -9.22 31.45
N GLU A 515 6.52 -10.14 31.47
CA GLU A 515 6.69 -11.57 31.25
C GLU A 515 7.24 -11.90 29.85
N MET A 516 8.05 -12.96 29.73
CA MET A 516 8.54 -13.43 28.42
C MET A 516 7.47 -14.22 27.63
N PHE A 517 6.50 -14.80 28.35
CA PHE A 517 5.39 -15.60 27.82
C PHE A 517 4.06 -15.09 28.41
N PRO A 518 3.49 -14.02 27.83
CA PRO A 518 2.22 -13.43 28.28
C PRO A 518 1.05 -14.41 28.35
N ASP A 519 0.09 -14.19 29.24
CA ASP A 519 -1.12 -15.01 29.40
C ASP A 519 -2.26 -14.65 28.43
N GLN A 520 -3.34 -15.43 28.44
CA GLN A 520 -4.50 -15.22 27.55
C GLN A 520 -5.10 -13.80 27.63
N HIS A 521 -5.11 -13.16 28.80
CA HIS A 521 -5.69 -11.83 28.99
C HIS A 521 -4.76 -10.76 28.41
N GLN A 522 -3.48 -10.82 28.75
CA GLN A 522 -2.45 -9.92 28.20
C GLN A 522 -2.41 -9.99 26.67
N VAL A 523 -2.58 -11.18 26.07
CA VAL A 523 -2.63 -11.37 24.61
C VAL A 523 -3.92 -10.82 24.00
N LEU A 524 -5.08 -11.05 24.63
CA LEU A 524 -6.35 -10.52 24.15
C LEU A 524 -6.36 -8.98 24.20
N ASP A 525 -5.94 -8.39 25.31
CA ASP A 525 -5.80 -6.94 25.50
C ASP A 525 -4.88 -6.30 24.45
N TYR A 526 -3.76 -6.97 24.12
CA TYR A 526 -2.84 -6.54 23.07
C TYR A 526 -3.50 -6.55 21.68
N ILE A 527 -4.27 -7.60 21.35
CA ILE A 527 -4.96 -7.71 20.05
C ILE A 527 -6.14 -6.73 19.96
N GLU A 528 -6.91 -6.54 21.03
CA GLU A 528 -7.95 -5.49 21.07
C GLU A 528 -7.34 -4.09 20.94
N SER A 529 -6.21 -3.84 21.61
CA SER A 529 -5.53 -2.55 21.55
C SER A 529 -4.95 -2.26 20.16
N TYR A 530 -4.48 -3.29 19.44
CA TYR A 530 -4.16 -3.18 18.00
C TYR A 530 -5.40 -2.81 17.17
N ALA A 531 -6.51 -3.53 17.36
CA ALA A 531 -7.76 -3.29 16.62
C ALA A 531 -8.33 -1.87 16.87
N ARG A 532 -8.19 -1.36 18.10
CA ARG A 532 -8.53 0.02 18.50
C ARG A 532 -7.54 1.03 17.90
N HIS A 533 -6.23 0.80 17.98
CA HIS A 533 -5.19 1.72 17.51
C HIS A 533 -5.27 1.99 15.99
N PHE A 534 -5.51 0.93 15.20
CA PHE A 534 -5.67 1.02 13.75
C PHE A 534 -7.12 1.28 13.29
N ASP A 535 -8.05 1.54 14.22
CA ASP A 535 -9.46 1.87 13.96
C ASP A 535 -10.17 0.83 13.04
N LEU A 536 -9.86 -0.45 13.27
CA LEU A 536 -10.33 -1.57 12.45
C LEU A 536 -11.75 -2.01 12.83
N VAL A 537 -12.15 -1.82 14.09
CA VAL A 537 -13.39 -2.36 14.67
C VAL A 537 -14.64 -1.95 13.89
N LYS A 538 -14.66 -0.72 13.33
CA LYS A 538 -15.77 -0.20 12.51
C LYS A 538 -16.02 -0.97 11.20
N HIS A 539 -15.05 -1.76 10.73
CA HIS A 539 -15.16 -2.61 9.54
C HIS A 539 -15.70 -4.01 9.86
N ILE A 540 -15.96 -4.32 11.15
CA ILE A 540 -16.28 -5.67 11.62
C ILE A 540 -17.78 -5.81 11.93
N LYS A 541 -18.43 -6.69 11.17
CA LYS A 541 -19.78 -7.20 11.43
C LYS A 541 -19.68 -8.39 12.37
N PHE A 542 -19.72 -8.12 13.68
CA PHE A 542 -19.83 -9.13 14.73
C PHE A 542 -21.15 -9.91 14.66
N ASN A 543 -21.20 -11.07 15.33
CA ASN A 543 -22.34 -11.99 15.36
C ASN A 543 -22.89 -12.35 13.97
N SER A 544 -22.02 -12.37 12.96
CA SER A 544 -22.35 -12.55 11.53
C SER A 544 -21.55 -13.73 10.98
N VAL A 545 -22.22 -14.86 10.80
CA VAL A 545 -21.65 -16.14 10.36
C VAL A 545 -21.80 -16.26 8.85
N VAL A 546 -20.68 -16.33 8.12
CA VAL A 546 -20.71 -16.71 6.70
C VAL A 546 -21.04 -18.21 6.61
N ARG A 547 -22.11 -18.53 5.89
CA ARG A 547 -22.64 -19.89 5.70
C ARG A 547 -22.08 -20.56 4.45
N SER A 548 -21.97 -19.83 3.34
CA SER A 548 -21.43 -20.36 2.09
C SER A 548 -20.85 -19.26 1.19
N LEU A 549 -20.00 -19.71 0.26
CA LEU A 549 -19.36 -18.96 -0.82
C LEU A 549 -19.73 -19.57 -2.16
N GLU A 550 -20.12 -18.72 -3.09
CA GLU A 550 -20.43 -19.06 -4.47
C GLU A 550 -19.75 -18.05 -5.40
N TYR A 551 -19.21 -18.50 -6.53
CA TYR A 551 -18.53 -17.66 -7.50
C TYR A 551 -19.37 -17.59 -8.78
N ASP A 552 -19.60 -16.40 -9.33
CA ASP A 552 -20.58 -16.19 -10.41
C ASP A 552 -20.08 -16.50 -11.83
N ALA A 553 -19.14 -17.45 -11.97
CA ALA A 553 -18.64 -17.96 -13.24
C ALA A 553 -18.74 -19.49 -13.33
N SER A 554 -18.82 -20.03 -14.55
CA SER A 554 -18.98 -21.47 -14.80
C SER A 554 -17.74 -22.28 -14.43
N ASP A 555 -17.93 -23.37 -13.67
CA ASP A 555 -16.89 -24.37 -13.39
C ASP A 555 -16.28 -24.99 -14.68
N GLN A 556 -16.99 -24.95 -15.81
CA GLN A 556 -16.46 -25.41 -17.11
C GLN A 556 -15.54 -24.37 -17.76
N ASP A 557 -15.90 -23.08 -17.71
CA ASP A 557 -15.06 -22.01 -18.28
C ASP A 557 -13.74 -21.89 -17.51
N MET A 558 -13.79 -22.03 -16.17
CA MET A 558 -12.63 -21.97 -15.29
C MET A 558 -11.61 -23.10 -15.54
N GLN A 559 -12.05 -24.28 -15.98
CA GLN A 559 -11.15 -25.40 -16.31
C GLN A 559 -10.26 -25.15 -17.53
N HIS A 560 -10.61 -24.17 -18.38
CA HIS A 560 -9.84 -23.79 -19.57
C HIS A 560 -8.92 -22.58 -19.35
N TRP A 561 -8.82 -22.05 -18.12
CA TRP A 561 -7.96 -20.90 -17.82
C TRP A 561 -6.50 -21.32 -17.67
N ALA A 562 -5.59 -20.63 -18.37
CA ALA A 562 -4.14 -20.81 -18.20
C ALA A 562 -3.54 -19.89 -17.11
N LEU A 563 -4.21 -18.76 -16.84
CA LEU A 563 -3.83 -17.76 -15.83
C LEU A 563 -4.85 -17.74 -14.70
N TRP A 564 -4.42 -17.40 -13.49
CA TRP A 564 -5.33 -17.21 -12.35
C TRP A 564 -6.36 -16.13 -12.65
N GLY A 565 -7.62 -16.29 -12.22
CA GLY A 565 -8.71 -15.38 -12.60
C GLY A 565 -9.08 -15.34 -14.09
N GLY A 566 -8.34 -16.05 -14.95
CA GLY A 566 -8.48 -16.06 -16.41
C GLY A 566 -7.67 -14.97 -17.13
N ASP A 567 -7.05 -14.03 -16.40
CA ASP A 567 -6.26 -12.90 -16.91
C ASP A 567 -4.96 -12.62 -16.12
N GLY A 568 -4.76 -13.31 -14.99
CA GLY A 568 -3.61 -13.13 -14.09
C GLY A 568 -3.82 -12.05 -13.02
N GLU A 569 -4.96 -11.35 -13.04
CA GLU A 569 -5.27 -10.29 -12.07
C GLU A 569 -5.86 -10.87 -10.78
N ALA A 570 -5.61 -10.20 -9.66
CA ALA A 570 -6.19 -10.58 -8.37
C ALA A 570 -7.69 -10.28 -8.27
N CYS A 571 -8.13 -9.20 -8.92
CA CYS A 571 -9.52 -8.77 -9.00
C CYS A 571 -9.89 -8.49 -10.47
N GLY A 572 -9.84 -9.53 -11.31
CA GLY A 572 -10.19 -9.48 -12.73
C GLY A 572 -11.68 -9.23 -12.97
N SER A 573 -12.06 -8.95 -14.23
CA SER A 573 -13.46 -8.61 -14.57
C SER A 573 -14.37 -9.81 -14.83
N ARG A 574 -13.85 -11.05 -14.68
CA ARG A 574 -14.53 -12.29 -15.07
C ARG A 574 -15.54 -12.84 -14.07
N GLY A 575 -15.58 -12.32 -12.85
CA GLY A 575 -16.54 -12.74 -11.83
C GLY A 575 -16.37 -12.04 -10.49
N LYS A 576 -17.25 -12.38 -9.54
CA LYS A 576 -17.30 -11.91 -8.16
C LYS A 576 -17.76 -13.05 -7.24
N TRP A 577 -17.46 -12.90 -5.95
CA TRP A 577 -17.87 -13.82 -4.90
C TRP A 577 -19.17 -13.37 -4.25
N ASN A 578 -20.14 -14.28 -4.17
CA ASN A 578 -21.36 -14.13 -3.37
C ASN A 578 -21.17 -14.86 -2.04
N LEU A 579 -21.38 -14.16 -0.92
CA LEU A 579 -21.30 -14.68 0.44
C LEU A 579 -22.70 -14.70 1.06
N VAL A 580 -23.17 -15.87 1.49
CA VAL A 580 -24.40 -15.99 2.29
C VAL A 580 -24.04 -15.80 3.76
N VAL A 581 -24.61 -14.79 4.42
CA VAL A 581 -24.23 -14.38 5.77
C VAL A 581 -25.45 -14.30 6.69
N GLN A 582 -25.47 -15.17 7.69
CA GLN A 582 -26.48 -15.18 8.75
C GLN A 582 -26.05 -14.25 9.89
N GLN A 583 -26.93 -13.36 10.34
CA GLN A 583 -26.69 -12.54 11.54
C GLN A 583 -27.51 -13.09 12.70
N ASN A 584 -26.91 -13.35 13.86
CA ASN A 584 -27.60 -13.97 15.02
C ASN A 584 -28.81 -13.15 15.54
N THR A 585 -28.97 -11.91 15.09
CA THR A 585 -30.06 -10.98 15.46
C THR A 585 -31.16 -10.83 14.40
N LYS A 586 -31.10 -11.59 13.29
CA LYS A 586 -32.09 -11.58 12.20
C LYS A 586 -32.45 -13.00 11.78
N ALA A 587 -33.69 -13.18 11.30
CA ALA A 587 -34.15 -14.48 10.81
C ALA A 587 -33.58 -14.82 9.41
N ASP A 588 -33.45 -13.80 8.55
CA ASP A 588 -33.09 -13.99 7.14
C ASP A 588 -31.58 -13.81 6.89
N ASP A 589 -31.02 -14.69 6.07
CA ASP A 589 -29.65 -14.60 5.58
C ASP A 589 -29.50 -13.44 4.57
N GLN A 590 -28.34 -12.77 4.58
CA GLN A 590 -28.00 -11.69 3.67
C GLN A 590 -26.94 -12.14 2.68
N VAL A 591 -27.14 -11.84 1.39
CA VAL A 591 -26.12 -12.06 0.35
C VAL A 591 -25.27 -10.80 0.18
N TYR A 592 -23.95 -10.95 0.20
CA TYR A 592 -22.98 -9.91 -0.10
C TYR A 592 -22.18 -10.30 -1.34
N ARG A 593 -22.04 -9.42 -2.33
CA ARG A 593 -21.29 -9.68 -3.57
C ARG A 593 -20.03 -8.81 -3.61
N VAL A 594 -18.85 -9.43 -3.66
CA VAL A 594 -17.55 -8.75 -3.50
C VAL A 594 -16.54 -9.19 -4.57
N ASP A 595 -15.50 -8.40 -4.77
CA ASP A 595 -14.45 -8.67 -5.76
C ASP A 595 -13.45 -9.73 -5.27
N PHE A 596 -13.10 -9.71 -3.98
CA PHE A 596 -12.11 -10.63 -3.40
C PHE A 596 -12.55 -11.19 -2.04
N VAL A 597 -12.11 -12.40 -1.70
CA VAL A 597 -12.36 -13.05 -0.39
C VAL A 597 -11.06 -13.45 0.30
N ILE A 598 -10.91 -13.09 1.59
CA ILE A 598 -9.79 -13.51 2.44
C ILE A 598 -10.32 -14.36 3.60
N LEU A 599 -10.02 -15.66 3.58
CA LEU A 599 -10.41 -16.61 4.62
C LEU A 599 -9.42 -16.55 5.79
N CYS A 600 -9.86 -16.02 6.93
CA CYS A 600 -9.09 -15.88 8.17
C CYS A 600 -9.66 -16.74 9.32
N ILE A 601 -10.39 -17.81 8.99
CA ILE A 601 -11.15 -18.67 9.92
C ILE A 601 -10.27 -19.50 10.89
N GLY A 602 -8.97 -19.58 10.61
CA GLY A 602 -7.98 -20.34 11.39
C GLY A 602 -8.08 -21.87 11.24
N ARG A 603 -7.03 -22.56 11.67
CA ARG A 603 -6.95 -24.03 11.62
C ARG A 603 -7.52 -24.75 12.85
N PHE A 604 -7.40 -24.14 14.03
CA PHE A 604 -7.65 -24.78 15.33
C PHE A 604 -9.04 -24.42 15.90
N SER A 605 -10.02 -24.26 15.02
CA SER A 605 -11.37 -23.79 15.30
C SER A 605 -12.41 -24.80 14.79
N ASN A 606 -13.68 -24.56 15.16
CA ASN A 606 -14.88 -25.20 14.60
C ASN A 606 -14.99 -26.73 14.76
N VAL A 607 -14.26 -27.52 13.97
CA VAL A 607 -14.43 -28.98 13.82
C VAL A 607 -13.39 -29.73 14.68
N PRO A 608 -13.79 -30.32 15.84
CA PRO A 608 -12.88 -31.10 16.67
C PRO A 608 -12.47 -32.42 16.01
N ASN A 609 -11.26 -32.89 16.29
CA ASN A 609 -10.75 -34.16 15.78
C ASN A 609 -11.11 -35.32 16.73
N ILE A 610 -12.38 -35.70 16.77
CA ILE A 610 -12.84 -36.86 17.55
C ILE A 610 -12.30 -38.15 16.90
N PRO A 611 -11.67 -39.08 17.66
CA PRO A 611 -11.27 -40.39 17.15
C PRO A 611 -12.47 -41.25 16.76
N GLU A 612 -12.25 -42.16 15.82
CA GLU A 612 -13.23 -43.19 15.45
C GLU A 612 -12.96 -44.46 16.25
N PHE A 613 -14.02 -45.15 16.69
CA PHE A 613 -13.97 -46.31 17.58
C PHE A 613 -14.73 -47.50 16.98
N PRO A 614 -14.35 -48.76 17.29
CA PRO A 614 -15.16 -49.92 16.95
C PRO A 614 -16.56 -49.87 17.60
N PRO A 615 -17.54 -50.64 17.08
CA PRO A 615 -18.81 -50.87 17.74
C PRO A 615 -18.63 -51.27 19.21
N ASP A 616 -19.52 -50.78 20.07
CA ASP A 616 -19.54 -51.01 21.52
C ASP A 616 -18.24 -50.63 22.30
N HIS A 617 -17.32 -49.90 21.68
CA HIS A 617 -16.08 -49.40 22.29
C HIS A 617 -15.91 -47.88 22.21
N GLY A 618 -16.92 -47.14 21.74
CA GLY A 618 -16.93 -45.67 21.64
C GLY A 618 -17.52 -44.95 22.86
N PRO A 619 -17.48 -43.61 22.89
CA PRO A 619 -18.03 -42.79 23.99
C PRO A 619 -19.47 -43.11 24.41
N ASN A 620 -20.26 -43.72 23.53
CA ASN A 620 -21.65 -44.10 23.74
C ASN A 620 -21.88 -45.28 24.72
N VAL A 621 -20.84 -46.02 25.12
CA VAL A 621 -20.96 -47.10 26.14
C VAL A 621 -20.49 -46.67 27.53
N PHE A 622 -19.95 -45.46 27.67
CA PHE A 622 -19.41 -44.93 28.91
C PHE A 622 -20.49 -44.24 29.74
N HIS A 623 -20.51 -44.45 31.06
CA HIS A 623 -21.45 -43.79 31.96
C HIS A 623 -21.00 -42.38 32.40
N GLY A 624 -19.70 -42.08 32.28
CA GLY A 624 -19.15 -40.75 32.54
C GLY A 624 -19.28 -39.80 31.35
N GLN A 625 -18.65 -38.63 31.42
CA GLN A 625 -18.77 -37.58 30.40
C GLN A 625 -17.57 -37.57 29.44
N VAL A 626 -17.81 -37.38 28.14
CA VAL A 626 -16.75 -37.21 27.13
C VAL A 626 -16.93 -35.86 26.43
N ILE A 627 -15.90 -35.01 26.46
CA ILE A 627 -15.87 -33.70 25.79
C ILE A 627 -14.57 -33.52 24.98
N HIS A 628 -14.54 -32.58 24.05
CA HIS A 628 -13.28 -32.14 23.43
C HIS A 628 -12.67 -30.99 24.23
N SER A 629 -11.34 -30.79 24.13
CA SER A 629 -10.66 -29.63 24.74
C SER A 629 -11.19 -28.28 24.23
N LYS A 630 -11.86 -28.28 23.07
CA LYS A 630 -12.64 -27.15 22.52
C LYS A 630 -13.76 -26.71 23.47
N ASP A 631 -14.48 -27.68 24.02
CA ASP A 631 -15.71 -27.46 24.77
C ASP A 631 -15.37 -27.12 26.22
N TYR A 632 -14.30 -27.73 26.75
CA TYR A 632 -13.64 -27.30 28.00
C TYR A 632 -13.18 -25.83 27.93
N ALA A 633 -12.45 -25.44 26.88
CA ALA A 633 -12.01 -24.07 26.65
C ALA A 633 -13.15 -23.06 26.34
N ALA A 634 -14.38 -23.53 26.13
CA ALA A 634 -15.55 -22.67 25.97
C ALA A 634 -16.21 -22.29 27.30
N MET A 635 -15.98 -23.06 28.38
CA MET A 635 -16.43 -22.76 29.73
C MET A 635 -15.80 -21.45 30.25
N ASP A 636 -16.29 -20.91 31.36
CA ASP A 636 -15.50 -19.99 32.18
C ASP A 636 -14.59 -20.76 33.14
N SER A 637 -13.57 -20.10 33.65
CA SER A 637 -12.50 -20.69 34.47
C SER A 637 -13.01 -21.35 35.75
N LYS A 638 -14.10 -20.82 36.33
CA LYS A 638 -14.74 -21.41 37.50
C LYS A 638 -15.53 -22.66 37.13
N ALA A 639 -16.36 -22.59 36.09
CA ALA A 639 -17.12 -23.74 35.59
C ALA A 639 -16.20 -24.87 35.12
N ALA A 640 -15.06 -24.56 34.51
CA ALA A 640 -14.02 -25.52 34.13
C ALA A 640 -13.42 -26.23 35.35
N ALA A 641 -13.06 -25.47 36.40
CA ALA A 641 -12.57 -26.04 37.66
C ALA A 641 -13.63 -26.92 38.35
N GLU A 642 -14.87 -26.44 38.49
CA GLU A 642 -16.00 -27.22 39.06
C GLU A 642 -16.36 -28.45 38.20
N PHE A 643 -16.05 -28.42 36.89
CA PHE A 643 -16.25 -29.56 35.98
C PHE A 643 -15.23 -30.69 36.21
N VAL A 644 -13.97 -30.40 36.56
CA VAL A 644 -12.94 -31.43 36.84
C VAL A 644 -12.79 -31.78 38.31
N LYS A 645 -13.27 -30.92 39.24
CA LYS A 645 -13.10 -31.10 40.68
C LYS A 645 -13.68 -32.43 41.19
N ASP A 646 -12.96 -33.06 42.11
CA ASP A 646 -13.33 -34.28 42.86
C ASP A 646 -13.62 -35.49 41.95
N LYS A 647 -12.98 -35.57 40.77
CA LYS A 647 -13.23 -36.58 39.73
C LYS A 647 -11.95 -37.19 39.15
N GLN A 648 -12.03 -38.44 38.73
CA GLN A 648 -10.98 -39.11 37.97
C GLN A 648 -11.05 -38.70 36.50
N VAL A 649 -10.15 -37.81 36.08
CA VAL A 649 -10.12 -37.25 34.72
C VAL A 649 -9.06 -37.95 33.86
N THR A 650 -9.45 -38.42 32.68
CA THR A 650 -8.53 -38.95 31.66
C THR A 650 -8.45 -38.03 30.45
N ILE A 651 -7.27 -37.49 30.17
CA ILE A 651 -6.99 -36.60 29.02
C ILE A 651 -6.36 -37.41 27.90
N VAL A 652 -6.87 -37.30 26.68
CA VAL A 652 -6.32 -37.99 25.50
C VAL A 652 -5.53 -36.99 24.63
N GLY A 653 -4.21 -36.99 24.77
CA GLY A 653 -3.30 -36.08 24.06
C GLY A 653 -1.98 -35.86 24.83
N PHE A 654 -0.95 -35.33 24.14
CA PHE A 654 0.32 -34.94 24.78
C PHE A 654 0.99 -33.76 24.05
N GLN A 655 0.24 -32.68 23.94
CA GLN A 655 0.55 -31.44 23.24
C GLN A 655 -0.18 -30.29 23.94
N LYS A 656 0.40 -29.09 24.00
CA LYS A 656 -0.21 -27.80 24.40
C LYS A 656 -1.45 -27.95 25.31
N SER A 657 -2.68 -27.90 24.77
CA SER A 657 -3.94 -28.00 25.53
C SER A 657 -4.08 -29.24 26.43
N ALA A 658 -3.45 -30.36 26.11
CA ALA A 658 -3.44 -31.55 26.98
C ALA A 658 -2.54 -31.38 28.20
N LEU A 659 -1.49 -30.55 28.11
CA LEU A 659 -0.59 -30.25 29.22
C LEU A 659 -1.23 -29.21 30.15
N ASP A 660 -1.80 -28.15 29.58
CA ASP A 660 -2.51 -27.09 30.31
C ASP A 660 -3.68 -27.69 31.14
N ILE A 661 -4.56 -28.47 30.51
CA ILE A 661 -5.71 -29.11 31.19
C ILE A 661 -5.24 -30.15 32.23
N ALA A 662 -4.11 -30.84 32.02
CA ALA A 662 -3.56 -31.76 33.01
C ALA A 662 -3.06 -31.03 34.27
N MET A 663 -2.51 -29.82 34.11
CA MET A 663 -2.12 -28.97 35.24
C MET A 663 -3.34 -28.43 36.00
N GLU A 664 -4.42 -28.07 35.31
CA GLU A 664 -5.68 -27.65 35.94
C GLU A 664 -6.31 -28.81 36.73
N CYS A 665 -6.39 -30.01 36.15
CA CYS A 665 -6.86 -31.21 36.85
C CYS A 665 -5.99 -31.55 38.06
N SER A 666 -4.66 -31.53 37.91
CA SER A 666 -3.70 -31.74 39.01
C SER A 666 -3.83 -30.69 40.12
N THR A 667 -4.17 -29.45 39.78
CA THR A 667 -4.36 -28.36 40.74
C THR A 667 -5.71 -28.44 41.46
N ALA A 668 -6.76 -28.92 40.79
CA ALA A 668 -8.08 -29.13 41.38
C ALA A 668 -8.15 -30.37 42.29
N ASN A 669 -7.45 -31.45 41.93
CA ASN A 669 -7.66 -32.79 42.49
C ASN A 669 -6.45 -33.41 43.20
N GLY A 670 -5.25 -32.86 43.02
CA GLY A 670 -4.02 -33.35 43.64
C GLY A 670 -3.75 -34.84 43.40
N VAL A 671 -3.26 -35.52 44.43
CA VAL A 671 -2.97 -36.96 44.42
C VAL A 671 -4.16 -37.84 44.81
N GLU A 672 -5.27 -37.24 45.27
CA GLU A 672 -6.46 -37.97 45.73
C GLU A 672 -7.30 -38.46 44.55
N ASN A 673 -7.45 -37.64 43.52
CA ASN A 673 -8.11 -37.99 42.25
C ASN A 673 -7.19 -37.68 41.05
N PRO A 674 -6.11 -38.46 40.85
CA PRO A 674 -5.04 -38.11 39.93
C PRO A 674 -5.46 -38.17 38.45
N CYS A 675 -4.98 -37.21 37.67
CA CYS A 675 -5.30 -37.08 36.25
C CYS A 675 -4.49 -38.07 35.40
N THR A 676 -5.13 -38.91 34.60
CA THR A 676 -4.43 -39.79 33.64
C THR A 676 -4.26 -39.08 32.30
N VAL A 677 -3.04 -39.01 31.77
CA VAL A 677 -2.76 -38.47 30.44
C VAL A 677 -2.39 -39.59 29.48
N LEU A 678 -3.31 -39.94 28.59
CA LEU A 678 -3.15 -40.97 27.56
C LEU A 678 -2.45 -40.41 26.32
N TYR A 679 -1.30 -41.01 25.97
CA TYR A 679 -0.47 -40.54 24.85
C TYR A 679 0.02 -41.66 23.93
N ARG A 680 0.02 -41.40 22.62
CA ARG A 680 0.53 -42.34 21.59
C ARG A 680 2.00 -42.08 21.24
N THR A 681 2.35 -40.81 21.08
CA THR A 681 3.67 -40.35 20.62
C THR A 681 4.30 -39.48 21.70
N LYS A 682 5.60 -39.65 21.93
CA LYS A 682 6.40 -38.82 22.83
C LYS A 682 6.89 -37.59 22.07
N HIS A 683 6.83 -36.42 22.69
CA HIS A 683 7.18 -35.14 22.06
C HIS A 683 8.36 -34.45 22.75
N TRP A 684 9.18 -33.76 21.95
CA TRP A 684 10.25 -32.89 22.46
C TRP A 684 9.65 -31.58 22.94
N ASN A 685 8.93 -31.66 24.07
CA ASN A 685 8.40 -30.47 24.73
C ASN A 685 9.56 -29.78 25.47
N ILE A 686 9.64 -28.46 25.33
CA ILE A 686 10.77 -27.64 25.81
C ILE A 686 10.42 -26.98 27.15
N PRO A 687 11.36 -26.88 28.11
CA PRO A 687 11.15 -26.09 29.32
C PRO A 687 11.24 -24.58 29.03
N ASP A 688 12.10 -24.20 28.09
CA ASP A 688 12.37 -22.82 27.68
C ASP A 688 13.00 -22.80 26.27
N TYR A 689 13.22 -21.59 25.76
CA TYR A 689 13.86 -21.32 24.46
C TYR A 689 15.39 -21.15 24.57
N THR A 690 16.03 -21.60 25.66
CA THR A 690 17.47 -21.42 25.92
C THR A 690 18.17 -22.74 26.33
N PRO A 691 18.23 -23.77 25.46
CA PRO A 691 19.03 -24.98 25.70
C PRO A 691 20.49 -24.62 26.04
N TRP A 692 20.97 -25.08 27.20
CA TRP A 692 22.27 -24.69 27.78
C TRP A 692 22.52 -23.17 27.88
N GLY A 693 21.46 -22.36 27.97
CA GLY A 693 21.52 -20.90 27.98
C GLY A 693 21.61 -20.26 26.59
N PHE A 694 21.79 -21.05 25.51
CA PHE A 694 21.91 -20.53 24.15
C PHE A 694 20.53 -20.35 23.49
N PRO A 695 20.18 -19.18 22.94
CA PRO A 695 18.85 -18.95 22.37
C PRO A 695 18.56 -19.84 21.15
N LEU A 696 17.43 -20.55 21.19
CA LEU A 696 16.98 -21.45 20.13
C LEU A 696 16.82 -20.76 18.76
N ALA A 697 16.49 -19.46 18.78
CA ALA A 697 16.38 -18.63 17.58
C ALA A 697 17.69 -18.54 16.77
N ASN A 698 18.85 -18.54 17.44
CA ASN A 698 20.16 -18.52 16.79
C ASN A 698 20.56 -19.86 16.15
N LEU A 699 19.80 -20.94 16.39
CA LEU A 699 20.00 -22.26 15.77
C LEU A 699 19.03 -22.55 14.62
N TYR A 700 17.89 -21.85 14.53
CA TYR A 700 16.78 -22.22 13.63
C TYR A 700 16.03 -21.06 12.95
N LEU A 701 16.32 -19.79 13.26
CA LEU A 701 15.61 -18.63 12.68
C LEU A 701 16.57 -17.67 11.93
N ASN A 702 17.67 -18.18 11.40
CA ASN A 702 18.65 -17.41 10.61
C ASN A 702 19.00 -18.11 9.28
N ARG A 703 19.52 -17.35 8.31
CA ARG A 703 19.84 -17.89 6.97
C ARG A 703 20.80 -19.07 7.01
N PHE A 704 21.77 -19.08 7.93
CA PHE A 704 22.72 -20.18 8.08
C PHE A 704 22.02 -21.51 8.40
N SER A 705 21.07 -21.50 9.35
CA SER A 705 20.29 -22.70 9.70
C SER A 705 19.50 -23.25 8.50
N GLU A 706 19.04 -22.37 7.61
CA GLU A 706 18.29 -22.72 6.40
C GLU A 706 19.18 -23.17 5.22
N LEU A 707 20.50 -22.99 5.31
CA LEU A 707 21.45 -23.67 4.41
C LEU A 707 21.60 -25.16 4.75
N LEU A 708 21.28 -25.58 5.98
CA LEU A 708 21.45 -26.96 6.46
C LEU A 708 20.26 -27.88 6.11
N VAL A 709 19.25 -27.36 5.40
CA VAL A 709 18.04 -28.08 4.97
C VAL A 709 17.77 -27.85 3.49
N HIS A 710 17.26 -28.87 2.81
CA HIS A 710 16.80 -28.75 1.43
C HIS A 710 15.58 -27.84 1.35
N LYS A 711 15.52 -26.94 0.37
CA LYS A 711 14.41 -26.02 0.14
C LYS A 711 13.57 -26.42 -1.09
N PRO A 712 12.27 -26.08 -1.14
CA PRO A 712 11.43 -26.23 -2.33
C PRO A 712 12.09 -25.58 -3.55
N GLY A 713 12.16 -26.31 -4.67
CA GLY A 713 12.69 -25.79 -5.94
C GLY A 713 14.15 -25.35 -5.95
N GLU A 714 14.98 -25.79 -4.99
CA GLU A 714 16.37 -25.34 -4.90
C GLU A 714 17.27 -25.87 -6.04
N GLY A 715 18.22 -25.04 -6.50
CA GLY A 715 19.23 -25.44 -7.48
C GLY A 715 20.30 -26.36 -6.89
N CYS A 716 20.95 -27.15 -7.75
CA CYS A 716 21.89 -28.23 -7.36
C CYS A 716 22.97 -27.83 -6.34
N ILE A 717 23.47 -26.59 -6.40
CA ILE A 717 24.50 -26.07 -5.47
C ILE A 717 23.94 -25.99 -4.03
N LEU A 718 22.70 -25.51 -3.86
CA LEU A 718 22.06 -25.41 -2.55
C LEU A 718 21.71 -26.80 -1.99
N GLY A 719 21.23 -27.72 -2.85
CA GLY A 719 20.98 -29.10 -2.46
C GLY A 719 22.26 -29.86 -2.05
N LEU A 720 23.37 -29.64 -2.76
CA LEU A 720 24.67 -30.19 -2.38
C LEU A 720 25.14 -29.61 -1.03
N LEU A 721 25.02 -28.30 -0.81
CA LEU A 721 25.35 -27.67 0.47
C LEU A 721 24.50 -28.21 1.62
N ALA A 722 23.17 -28.32 1.45
CA ALA A 722 22.28 -28.90 2.45
C ALA A 722 22.64 -30.37 2.77
N THR A 723 23.07 -31.14 1.77
CA THR A 723 23.54 -32.51 1.94
C THR A 723 24.83 -32.55 2.76
N LEU A 724 25.85 -31.77 2.36
CA LEU A 724 27.16 -31.70 3.02
C LEU A 724 27.10 -31.15 4.45
N LEU A 725 26.20 -30.20 4.71
CA LEU A 725 26.01 -29.56 6.02
C LEU A 725 25.00 -30.31 6.92
N SER A 726 24.39 -31.40 6.43
CA SER A 726 23.45 -32.20 7.21
C SER A 726 23.98 -32.76 8.55
N PRO A 727 25.30 -33.02 8.76
CA PRO A 727 25.83 -33.37 10.08
C PRO A 727 25.76 -32.20 11.08
N VAL A 728 25.87 -30.95 10.62
CA VAL A 728 25.76 -29.74 11.47
C VAL A 728 24.32 -29.58 11.97
N LYS A 729 23.35 -29.82 11.09
CA LYS A 729 21.90 -29.86 11.40
C LYS A 729 21.57 -30.92 12.45
N GLU A 730 22.17 -32.12 12.35
CA GLU A 730 22.03 -33.13 13.40
C GLU A 730 22.75 -32.74 14.70
N ALA A 731 23.94 -32.11 14.63
CA ALA A 731 24.63 -31.61 15.82
C ALA A 731 23.83 -30.53 16.56
N PHE A 732 23.19 -29.61 15.85
CA PHE A 732 22.25 -28.63 16.42
C PHE A 732 21.08 -29.35 17.11
N SER A 733 20.48 -30.36 16.45
CA SER A 733 19.43 -31.18 17.07
C SER A 733 19.90 -31.83 18.37
N LYS A 734 21.08 -32.49 18.37
CA LYS A 734 21.62 -33.17 19.55
C LYS A 734 22.03 -32.23 20.68
N PHE A 735 22.47 -31.01 20.36
CA PHE A 735 22.71 -29.97 21.36
C PHE A 735 21.41 -29.58 22.09
N VAL A 736 20.33 -29.34 21.34
CA VAL A 736 19.02 -29.00 21.94
C VAL A 736 18.41 -30.17 22.69
N GLU A 737 18.45 -31.39 22.12
CA GLU A 737 18.01 -32.62 22.80
C GLU A 737 18.76 -32.83 24.13
N SER A 738 20.08 -32.60 24.16
CA SER A 738 20.89 -32.63 25.37
C SER A 738 20.43 -31.58 26.40
N GLY A 739 20.21 -30.34 25.99
CA GLY A 739 19.74 -29.26 26.86
C GLY A 739 18.35 -29.52 27.45
N ILE A 740 17.44 -30.12 26.67
CA ILE A 740 16.11 -30.53 27.17
C ILE A 740 16.25 -31.66 28.20
N LYS A 741 17.03 -32.71 27.90
CA LYS A 741 17.23 -33.84 28.84
C LYS A 741 17.99 -33.47 30.11
N HIS A 742 18.79 -32.40 30.10
CA HIS A 742 19.43 -31.88 31.31
C HIS A 742 18.43 -31.13 32.21
N LYS A 743 17.51 -30.37 31.61
CA LYS A 743 16.52 -29.55 32.33
C LYS A 743 15.25 -30.30 32.73
N LEU A 744 14.90 -31.39 32.04
CA LEU A 744 13.67 -32.17 32.27
C LEU A 744 13.99 -33.66 32.51
N PRO A 745 13.32 -34.35 33.46
CA PRO A 745 13.58 -35.75 33.82
C PRO A 745 13.06 -36.77 32.80
N LEU A 746 13.22 -36.51 31.50
CA LEU A 746 12.64 -37.31 30.42
C LEU A 746 13.11 -38.77 30.42
N GLU A 747 14.33 -39.07 30.87
CA GLU A 747 14.81 -40.46 30.95
C GLU A 747 14.15 -41.23 32.10
N LYS A 748 13.98 -40.59 33.27
CA LYS A 748 13.33 -41.13 34.47
C LYS A 748 11.88 -41.58 34.21
N HIS A 749 11.09 -40.73 33.56
CA HIS A 749 9.69 -41.05 33.21
C HIS A 749 9.57 -41.75 31.85
N GLY A 750 10.69 -42.15 31.23
CA GLY A 750 10.71 -42.80 29.92
C GLY A 750 10.14 -41.95 28.79
N MET A 751 10.07 -40.62 28.92
CA MET A 751 9.46 -39.69 27.97
C MET A 751 10.36 -39.24 26.81
N VAL A 752 11.63 -39.67 26.74
CA VAL A 752 12.52 -39.38 25.59
C VAL A 752 11.91 -39.85 24.25
N PRO A 753 11.73 -38.96 23.25
CA PRO A 753 11.24 -39.32 21.92
C PRO A 753 12.24 -40.16 21.09
N LYS A 754 11.73 -40.86 20.07
CA LYS A 754 12.56 -41.64 19.12
C LYS A 754 13.08 -40.82 17.93
N ASN A 755 12.37 -39.76 17.55
CA ASN A 755 12.76 -38.84 16.48
C ASN A 755 13.65 -37.71 17.02
N SER A 756 14.38 -37.04 16.11
CA SER A 756 15.22 -35.89 16.46
C SER A 756 14.39 -34.65 16.79
N PHE A 757 14.96 -33.72 17.57
CA PHE A 757 14.36 -32.41 17.83
C PHE A 757 14.11 -31.64 16.53
N HIS A 758 15.05 -31.71 15.58
CA HIS A 758 14.90 -31.10 14.26
C HIS A 758 13.64 -31.59 13.53
N GLN A 759 13.28 -32.88 13.60
CA GLN A 759 12.01 -33.34 12.99
C GLN A 759 10.76 -32.78 13.72
N GLN A 760 10.86 -32.46 15.02
CA GLN A 760 9.72 -31.92 15.79
C GLN A 760 9.53 -30.41 15.62
N ILE A 761 10.61 -29.62 15.48
CA ILE A 761 10.49 -28.19 15.17
C ILE A 761 9.98 -27.98 13.72
N ASN A 762 10.46 -28.79 12.76
CA ASN A 762 9.99 -28.76 11.37
C ASN A 762 8.51 -29.19 11.19
N THR A 763 7.91 -29.84 12.19
CA THR A 763 6.49 -30.24 12.18
C THR A 763 5.59 -29.35 13.03
N CYS A 764 6.15 -28.30 13.66
CA CYS A 764 5.46 -27.43 14.60
C CYS A 764 4.89 -28.19 15.83
N LEU A 765 5.41 -29.40 16.11
CA LEU A 765 4.98 -30.28 17.21
C LEU A 765 5.76 -30.09 18.52
N VAL A 766 6.61 -29.06 18.61
CA VAL A 766 7.20 -28.61 19.88
C VAL A 766 6.14 -27.84 20.69
N ALA A 767 6.03 -28.13 21.98
CA ALA A 767 5.22 -27.39 22.95
C ALA A 767 6.10 -26.94 24.13
N THR A 768 5.80 -25.80 24.75
CA THR A 768 6.40 -25.44 26.03
C THR A 768 5.76 -26.28 27.13
N VAL A 769 6.58 -26.86 28.02
CA VAL A 769 6.12 -27.62 29.17
C VAL A 769 5.66 -26.63 30.25
N PRO A 770 4.44 -26.77 30.82
CA PRO A 770 4.04 -25.96 31.97
C PRO A 770 5.01 -26.12 33.15
N GLU A 771 5.22 -25.04 33.92
CA GLU A 771 6.07 -25.09 35.11
C GLU A 771 5.57 -26.19 36.07
N LYS A 772 6.51 -26.95 36.66
CA LYS A 772 6.23 -28.05 37.61
C LYS A 772 5.45 -29.25 37.05
N PHE A 773 5.22 -29.33 35.73
CA PHE A 773 4.51 -30.47 35.12
C PHE A 773 5.13 -31.83 35.48
N TYR A 774 6.45 -31.97 35.43
CA TYR A 774 7.11 -33.22 35.81
C TYR A 774 7.15 -33.46 37.32
N ASP A 775 7.13 -32.41 38.13
CA ASP A 775 7.00 -32.52 39.58
C ASP A 775 5.64 -33.13 39.94
N ARG A 776 4.55 -32.67 39.27
CA ARG A 776 3.21 -33.27 39.38
C ARG A 776 3.14 -34.73 38.91
N VAL A 777 3.98 -35.12 37.94
CA VAL A 777 4.11 -36.52 37.50
C VAL A 777 4.89 -37.37 38.53
N GLU A 778 5.83 -36.78 39.27
CA GLU A 778 6.57 -37.45 40.35
C GLU A 778 5.77 -37.54 41.66
N GLU A 779 4.99 -36.51 42.00
CA GLU A 779 3.98 -36.54 43.07
C GLU A 779 2.87 -37.58 42.81
N GLY A 780 2.66 -37.96 41.54
CA GLY A 780 1.62 -38.90 41.12
C GLY A 780 0.25 -38.28 40.82
N SER A 781 0.11 -36.95 40.92
CA SER A 781 -1.13 -36.24 40.56
C SER A 781 -1.38 -36.21 39.04
N ILE A 782 -0.34 -36.43 38.22
CA ILE A 782 -0.45 -36.64 36.77
C ILE A 782 0.17 -38.01 36.38
N ILE A 783 -0.66 -38.93 35.90
CA ILE A 783 -0.24 -40.28 35.49
C ILE A 783 -0.06 -40.33 33.97
N LEU A 784 1.18 -40.29 33.49
CA LEU A 784 1.51 -40.42 32.07
C LEU A 784 1.38 -41.88 31.60
N LYS A 785 0.34 -42.21 30.83
CA LYS A 785 0.09 -43.56 30.32
C LYS A 785 0.24 -43.61 28.79
N LYS A 786 1.17 -44.43 28.29
CA LYS A 786 1.29 -44.68 26.85
C LYS A 786 0.19 -45.65 26.38
N ALA A 787 -0.47 -45.31 25.28
CA ALA A 787 -1.47 -46.14 24.59
C ALA A 787 -1.31 -46.02 23.05
N SER A 788 -1.32 -47.13 22.32
CA SER A 788 -1.38 -47.12 20.84
C SER A 788 -2.82 -46.94 20.36
N THR A 789 -3.73 -47.72 20.94
CA THR A 789 -5.18 -47.60 20.85
C THR A 789 -5.81 -47.55 22.26
N PHE A 790 -7.05 -47.08 22.33
CA PHE A 790 -7.89 -47.10 23.53
C PHE A 790 -9.36 -47.22 23.11
N GLY A 791 -10.21 -47.62 24.05
CA GLY A 791 -11.66 -47.67 23.88
C GLY A 791 -12.36 -47.40 25.21
N PHE A 792 -13.69 -47.48 25.20
CA PHE A 792 -14.51 -47.23 26.38
C PHE A 792 -15.16 -48.53 26.90
N CYS A 793 -15.48 -48.52 28.19
CA CYS A 793 -16.43 -49.41 28.85
C CYS A 793 -17.35 -48.54 29.75
N LYS A 794 -18.28 -49.16 30.49
CA LYS A 794 -19.23 -48.42 31.34
C LYS A 794 -18.53 -47.64 32.46
N GLU A 795 -17.51 -48.26 33.05
CA GLU A 795 -16.81 -47.82 34.26
C GLU A 795 -15.62 -46.88 33.96
N GLY A 796 -15.17 -46.77 32.70
CA GLY A 796 -13.96 -46.02 32.37
C GLY A 796 -13.34 -46.35 31.02
N VAL A 797 -12.03 -46.17 30.92
CA VAL A 797 -11.25 -46.28 29.67
C VAL A 797 -10.48 -47.59 29.61
N LEU A 798 -10.66 -48.35 28.52
CA LEU A 798 -9.88 -49.52 28.18
C LEU A 798 -8.60 -49.10 27.45
N VAL A 799 -7.43 -49.50 27.96
CA VAL A 799 -6.12 -49.19 27.36
C VAL A 799 -5.50 -50.46 26.80
N GLU A 800 -4.98 -50.39 25.57
CA GLU A 800 -4.34 -51.52 24.90
C GLU A 800 -3.19 -52.10 25.74
N GLY A 801 -3.30 -53.38 26.10
CA GLY A 801 -2.33 -54.09 26.94
C GLY A 801 -2.57 -54.00 28.45
N GLU A 802 -3.64 -53.35 28.93
CA GLU A 802 -4.12 -53.48 30.32
C GLU A 802 -5.30 -54.47 30.40
N THR A 803 -5.36 -55.29 31.45
CA THR A 803 -6.43 -56.29 31.65
C THR A 803 -7.68 -55.73 32.33
N ASN A 804 -7.53 -54.62 33.05
CA ASN A 804 -8.61 -53.93 33.76
C ASN A 804 -8.83 -52.55 33.12
N PRO A 805 -10.07 -52.04 33.04
CA PRO A 805 -10.30 -50.65 32.68
C PRO A 805 -9.71 -49.70 33.72
N ARG A 806 -9.32 -48.51 33.28
CA ARG A 806 -9.01 -47.39 34.17
C ARG A 806 -10.30 -46.67 34.48
N ASN A 807 -10.76 -46.75 35.73
CA ASN A 807 -11.90 -45.96 36.22
C ASN A 807 -11.69 -44.47 35.89
N THR A 808 -12.75 -43.79 35.49
CA THR A 808 -12.73 -42.41 35.02
C THR A 808 -14.15 -41.87 35.04
N ASP A 809 -14.34 -40.63 35.49
CA ASP A 809 -15.64 -39.93 35.46
C ASP A 809 -15.76 -39.01 34.23
N VAL A 810 -14.63 -38.49 33.75
CA VAL A 810 -14.54 -37.51 32.66
C VAL A 810 -13.39 -37.84 31.71
N VAL A 811 -13.68 -37.93 30.41
CA VAL A 811 -12.67 -38.02 29.36
C VAL A 811 -12.61 -36.72 28.56
N ILE A 812 -11.43 -36.09 28.52
CA ILE A 812 -11.19 -34.87 27.74
C ILE A 812 -10.32 -35.21 26.53
N LEU A 813 -10.92 -35.17 25.35
CA LEU A 813 -10.25 -35.41 24.08
C LEU A 813 -9.47 -34.13 23.68
N ALA A 814 -8.15 -34.14 23.87
CA ALA A 814 -7.24 -33.08 23.42
C ALA A 814 -6.60 -33.46 22.07
N THR A 815 -7.42 -33.96 21.16
CA THR A 815 -7.00 -34.72 19.95
C THR A 815 -6.85 -33.88 18.69
N GLY A 816 -7.15 -32.58 18.74
CA GLY A 816 -6.86 -31.60 17.68
C GLY A 816 -8.09 -31.16 16.87
N TYR A 817 -7.89 -30.69 15.64
CA TYR A 817 -8.95 -30.12 14.81
C TYR A 817 -8.85 -30.57 13.35
N LYS A 818 -9.99 -30.85 12.71
CA LYS A 818 -10.12 -31.17 11.27
C LYS A 818 -10.42 -29.88 10.47
N GLY A 819 -9.56 -28.87 10.60
CA GLY A 819 -9.77 -27.53 10.06
C GLY A 819 -9.92 -27.47 8.53
N ASP A 820 -9.39 -28.47 7.82
CA ASP A 820 -9.54 -28.67 6.38
C ASP A 820 -11.01 -28.89 5.98
N GLN A 821 -11.81 -29.51 6.84
CA GLN A 821 -13.26 -29.62 6.63
C GLN A 821 -13.97 -28.26 6.80
N SER A 822 -13.42 -27.34 7.59
CA SER A 822 -13.95 -25.96 7.69
C SER A 822 -13.67 -25.14 6.43
N LEU A 823 -12.52 -25.34 5.78
CA LEU A 823 -12.24 -24.80 4.45
C LEU A 823 -13.10 -25.46 3.37
N LYS A 824 -13.37 -26.76 3.47
CA LYS A 824 -14.23 -27.48 2.54
C LYS A 824 -15.67 -26.95 2.57
N HIS A 825 -16.31 -27.00 3.73
CA HIS A 825 -17.76 -26.79 3.86
C HIS A 825 -18.21 -25.33 3.68
N ILE A 826 -17.28 -24.39 3.50
CA ILE A 826 -17.61 -22.99 3.18
C ILE A 826 -17.96 -22.78 1.69
N PHE A 827 -17.66 -23.73 0.79
CA PHE A 827 -17.94 -23.59 -0.65
C PHE A 827 -19.21 -24.33 -1.08
N THR A 828 -20.04 -23.68 -1.88
CA THR A 828 -21.21 -24.32 -2.53
C THR A 828 -20.77 -25.24 -3.68
N SER A 829 -19.80 -24.83 -4.52
CA SER A 829 -19.32 -25.67 -5.65
C SER A 829 -18.60 -26.93 -5.15
N PRO A 830 -19.03 -28.14 -5.57
CA PRO A 830 -18.30 -29.39 -5.29
C PRO A 830 -16.88 -29.42 -5.88
N ALA A 831 -16.63 -28.69 -6.98
CA ALA A 831 -15.29 -28.58 -7.56
C ALA A 831 -14.35 -27.85 -6.60
N PHE A 832 -14.77 -26.68 -6.08
CA PHE A 832 -14.00 -25.93 -5.09
C PHE A 832 -13.82 -26.69 -3.77
N GLN A 833 -14.83 -27.45 -3.32
CA GLN A 833 -14.69 -28.35 -2.17
C GLN A 833 -13.62 -29.43 -2.37
N GLY A 834 -13.47 -29.96 -3.58
CA GLY A 834 -12.41 -30.91 -3.92
C GLY A 834 -11.04 -30.23 -4.00
N TYR A 835 -10.97 -29.10 -4.73
CA TYR A 835 -9.75 -28.33 -4.95
C TYR A 835 -9.11 -27.87 -3.64
N ILE A 836 -9.87 -27.21 -2.75
CA ILE A 836 -9.30 -26.61 -1.53
C ILE A 836 -8.70 -27.64 -0.54
N VAL A 837 -9.17 -28.89 -0.59
CA VAL A 837 -8.69 -29.99 0.29
C VAL A 837 -7.55 -30.79 -0.35
N GLY A 838 -7.51 -30.87 -1.69
CA GLY A 838 -6.56 -31.67 -2.45
C GLY A 838 -6.69 -33.19 -2.22
N ASP A 839 -5.70 -33.95 -2.72
CA ASP A 839 -5.58 -35.38 -2.45
C ASP A 839 -5.49 -35.64 -0.93
N PRO A 840 -6.23 -36.59 -0.33
CA PRO A 840 -6.09 -36.98 1.08
C PRO A 840 -4.64 -37.34 1.48
N ASN A 841 -3.79 -37.73 0.54
CA ASN A 841 -2.39 -38.10 0.71
C ASN A 841 -1.38 -36.96 0.47
N ALA A 842 -1.82 -35.73 0.18
CA ALA A 842 -0.96 -34.55 -0.05
C ALA A 842 -1.17 -33.44 0.99
N SER A 843 -0.26 -32.47 1.07
CA SER A 843 -0.50 -31.21 1.79
C SER A 843 -1.51 -30.33 1.03
N LEU A 844 -1.99 -29.26 1.66
CA LEU A 844 -2.98 -28.39 1.02
C LEU A 844 -2.37 -27.64 -0.17
N PRO A 845 -3.04 -27.62 -1.35
CA PRO A 845 -2.51 -27.05 -2.58
C PRO A 845 -2.59 -25.50 -2.64
N LEU A 846 -1.92 -24.83 -1.69
CA LEU A 846 -1.86 -23.37 -1.61
C LEU A 846 -0.52 -22.83 -2.12
N TYR A 847 -0.54 -22.16 -3.27
CA TYR A 847 0.58 -21.38 -3.77
C TYR A 847 0.94 -20.28 -2.77
N ARG A 848 2.25 -20.17 -2.49
CA ARG A 848 2.81 -19.35 -1.40
C ARG A 848 2.15 -19.55 -0.03
N GLU A 849 1.46 -20.68 0.21
CA GLU A 849 0.63 -20.88 1.41
C GLU A 849 -0.47 -19.81 1.59
N CYS A 850 -0.89 -19.15 0.50
CA CYS A 850 -1.81 -18.00 0.48
C CYS A 850 -3.01 -18.17 -0.45
N VAL A 851 -2.83 -18.68 -1.68
CA VAL A 851 -3.89 -18.72 -2.72
C VAL A 851 -3.95 -20.08 -3.40
N HIS A 852 -5.12 -20.50 -3.88
CA HIS A 852 -5.28 -21.80 -4.55
C HIS A 852 -5.22 -21.65 -6.09
N PRO A 853 -4.38 -22.42 -6.82
CA PRO A 853 -4.17 -22.23 -8.26
C PRO A 853 -5.44 -22.26 -9.13
N LYS A 854 -6.47 -23.01 -8.72
CA LYS A 854 -7.76 -23.16 -9.43
C LYS A 854 -8.98 -22.53 -8.74
N ILE A 855 -8.79 -21.71 -7.69
CA ILE A 855 -9.90 -20.94 -7.07
C ILE A 855 -9.55 -19.45 -7.19
N PRO A 856 -10.28 -18.66 -8.00
CA PRO A 856 -9.89 -17.29 -8.34
C PRO A 856 -10.29 -16.28 -7.26
N GLN A 857 -9.59 -15.15 -7.19
CA GLN A 857 -9.92 -13.99 -6.36
C GLN A 857 -10.12 -14.32 -4.85
N LEU A 858 -9.40 -15.33 -4.36
CA LEU A 858 -9.54 -15.84 -3.00
C LEU A 858 -8.19 -16.19 -2.38
N ALA A 859 -7.98 -15.74 -1.14
CA ALA A 859 -6.83 -16.08 -0.31
C ALA A 859 -7.24 -16.76 1.01
N VAL A 860 -6.32 -17.52 1.59
CA VAL A 860 -6.47 -18.24 2.86
C VAL A 860 -5.29 -17.91 3.76
N ILE A 861 -5.54 -17.32 4.93
CA ILE A 861 -4.51 -16.83 5.85
C ILE A 861 -4.72 -17.43 7.24
N GLY A 862 -3.61 -17.78 7.91
CA GLY A 862 -3.62 -18.37 9.25
C GLY A 862 -3.92 -19.87 9.28
N PHE A 863 -3.78 -20.57 8.15
CA PHE A 863 -4.04 -22.02 8.05
C PHE A 863 -2.78 -22.92 8.13
N SER A 864 -1.62 -22.41 7.70
CA SER A 864 -0.32 -23.10 7.76
C SER A 864 0.59 -22.53 8.85
N GLU A 865 1.40 -23.41 9.44
CA GLU A 865 2.03 -23.22 10.75
C GLU A 865 3.49 -22.75 10.68
N SER A 866 3.93 -22.05 11.73
CA SER A 866 5.27 -21.48 11.87
C SER A 866 5.68 -21.42 13.36
N VAL A 867 6.98 -21.21 13.62
CA VAL A 867 7.51 -20.93 14.98
C VAL A 867 7.00 -19.58 15.50
N SER A 868 6.59 -18.65 14.61
CA SER A 868 5.75 -17.49 14.97
C SER A 868 4.62 -17.28 13.94
N ASN A 869 3.42 -17.75 14.30
CA ASN A 869 2.23 -17.67 13.44
C ASN A 869 1.74 -16.23 13.19
N LEU A 870 1.96 -15.30 14.13
CA LEU A 870 1.50 -13.91 14.02
C LEU A 870 2.28 -13.16 12.93
N TYR A 871 3.62 -13.13 13.03
CA TYR A 871 4.48 -12.46 12.05
C TYR A 871 4.45 -13.16 10.68
N THR A 872 4.31 -14.49 10.63
CA THR A 872 4.04 -15.19 9.36
C THR A 872 2.71 -14.77 8.74
N SER A 873 1.65 -14.58 9.54
CA SER A 873 0.37 -14.07 9.02
C SER A 873 0.49 -12.63 8.52
N GLU A 874 1.29 -11.78 9.19
CA GLU A 874 1.50 -10.39 8.77
C GLU A 874 2.16 -10.31 7.39
N MET A 875 3.24 -11.07 7.15
CA MET A 875 3.88 -11.10 5.83
C MET A 875 2.97 -11.61 4.71
N ARG A 876 2.09 -12.57 5.02
CA ARG A 876 1.08 -13.08 4.09
C ARG A 876 -0.01 -12.06 3.79
N CYS A 877 -0.49 -11.33 4.81
CA CYS A 877 -1.45 -10.24 4.60
C CYS A 877 -0.86 -9.08 3.79
N ARG A 878 0.42 -8.74 3.99
CA ARG A 878 1.16 -7.79 3.15
C ARG A 878 1.21 -8.29 1.70
N TRP A 879 1.72 -9.50 1.45
CA TRP A 879 1.78 -10.12 0.10
C TRP A 879 0.42 -10.19 -0.60
N VAL A 880 -0.65 -10.57 0.11
CA VAL A 880 -2.02 -10.57 -0.44
C VAL A 880 -2.51 -9.14 -0.74
N SER A 881 -2.15 -8.13 0.06
CA SER A 881 -2.52 -6.74 -0.24
C SER A 881 -1.77 -6.18 -1.45
N GLU A 882 -0.48 -6.49 -1.62
CA GLU A 882 0.30 -6.12 -2.82
C GLU A 882 -0.23 -6.83 -4.09
N LEU A 883 -0.66 -8.09 -3.97
CA LEU A 883 -1.34 -8.84 -5.03
C LEU A 883 -2.69 -8.22 -5.41
N ILE A 884 -3.55 -7.91 -4.43
CA ILE A 884 -4.87 -7.29 -4.64
C ILE A 884 -4.73 -5.89 -5.27
N ASP A 885 -3.70 -5.15 -4.88
CA ASP A 885 -3.31 -3.84 -5.43
C ASP A 885 -2.70 -3.91 -6.85
N GLY A 886 -2.43 -5.12 -7.37
CA GLY A 886 -1.85 -5.31 -8.71
C GLY A 886 -0.36 -4.99 -8.81
N THR A 887 0.35 -4.90 -7.69
CA THR A 887 1.80 -4.61 -7.65
C THR A 887 2.62 -5.71 -8.34
N PHE A 888 2.12 -6.94 -8.32
CA PHE A 888 2.61 -8.07 -9.13
C PHE A 888 1.44 -8.96 -9.57
N LYS A 889 1.68 -9.78 -10.60
CA LYS A 889 0.73 -10.81 -11.06
C LYS A 889 1.19 -12.19 -10.64
N LEU A 890 0.25 -13.12 -10.46
CA LEU A 890 0.59 -14.52 -10.27
C LEU A 890 1.14 -15.14 -11.58
N PRO A 891 2.03 -16.13 -11.50
CA PRO A 891 2.42 -16.93 -12.66
C PRO A 891 1.25 -17.79 -13.15
N SER A 892 1.44 -18.56 -14.23
CA SER A 892 0.39 -19.43 -14.76
C SER A 892 -0.09 -20.46 -13.74
N ILE A 893 -1.31 -20.97 -13.91
CA ILE A 893 -1.88 -21.99 -13.02
C ILE A 893 -0.94 -23.21 -12.93
N LYS A 894 -0.35 -23.62 -14.06
CA LYS A 894 0.63 -24.70 -14.13
C LYS A 894 1.89 -24.43 -13.31
N GLU A 895 2.46 -23.23 -13.38
CA GLU A 895 3.65 -22.86 -12.61
C GLU A 895 3.36 -22.81 -11.10
N MET A 896 2.15 -22.39 -10.70
CA MET A 896 1.71 -22.44 -9.31
C MET A 896 1.51 -23.88 -8.80
N GLU A 897 0.93 -24.76 -9.62
CA GLU A 897 0.81 -26.19 -9.30
C GLU A 897 2.18 -26.86 -9.18
N GLU A 898 3.11 -26.55 -10.10
CA GLU A 898 4.49 -27.02 -10.00
C GLU A 898 5.27 -26.44 -8.79
N ASP A 899 4.91 -25.27 -8.24
CA ASP A 899 5.47 -24.79 -6.95
C ASP A 899 4.87 -25.59 -5.79
N VAL A 900 3.55 -25.78 -5.79
CA VAL A 900 2.81 -26.58 -4.79
C VAL A 900 3.39 -27.99 -4.64
N ASP A 901 3.69 -28.68 -5.75
CA ASP A 901 4.29 -30.03 -5.72
C ASP A 901 5.70 -30.02 -5.10
N LYS A 902 6.53 -29.01 -5.40
CA LYS A 902 7.87 -28.84 -4.80
C LYS A 902 7.78 -28.56 -3.29
N TRP A 903 6.76 -27.82 -2.86
CA TRP A 903 6.44 -27.62 -1.44
C TRP A 903 5.93 -28.90 -0.77
N ASP A 904 5.17 -29.75 -1.48
CA ASP A 904 4.69 -31.02 -0.96
C ASP A 904 5.82 -32.04 -0.75
N GLU A 905 6.73 -32.19 -1.73
CA GLU A 905 7.97 -32.95 -1.60
C GLU A 905 8.77 -32.53 -0.36
N TYR A 906 8.97 -31.23 -0.18
CA TYR A 906 9.67 -30.67 0.98
C TYR A 906 8.96 -31.02 2.30
N LYS A 907 7.63 -30.83 2.36
CA LYS A 907 6.82 -31.16 3.54
C LYS A 907 6.91 -32.65 3.88
N ARG A 908 6.81 -33.55 2.90
CA ARG A 908 7.01 -35.01 3.12
C ARG A 908 8.40 -35.31 3.68
N ARG A 909 9.44 -34.75 3.07
CA ARG A 909 10.86 -34.97 3.43
C ARG A 909 11.17 -34.61 4.88
N TYR A 910 10.62 -33.50 5.39
CA TYR A 910 10.93 -33.01 6.73
C TYR A 910 9.84 -33.25 7.79
N SER A 911 8.56 -33.34 7.40
CA SER A 911 7.46 -33.58 8.35
C SER A 911 7.10 -35.06 8.54
N GLY A 912 7.54 -35.95 7.64
CA GLY A 912 7.08 -37.34 7.64
C GLY A 912 5.54 -37.41 7.63
N GLN A 913 4.94 -38.28 8.46
CA GLN A 913 3.49 -38.46 8.58
C GLN A 913 2.67 -37.20 8.93
N TYR A 914 3.31 -36.08 9.26
CA TYR A 914 2.64 -34.83 9.65
C TYR A 914 2.58 -33.78 8.52
N TYR A 915 2.95 -34.13 7.27
CA TYR A 915 3.01 -33.18 6.13
C TYR A 915 1.74 -32.33 5.92
N ARG A 916 0.53 -32.88 6.19
CA ARG A 916 -0.74 -32.12 6.08
C ARG A 916 -0.85 -30.91 7.03
N ARG A 917 0.03 -30.76 8.03
CA ARG A 917 0.08 -29.57 8.90
C ARG A 917 0.56 -28.31 8.17
N SER A 918 1.26 -28.44 7.04
CA SER A 918 1.91 -27.32 6.34
C SER A 918 2.71 -26.43 7.30
N CYS A 919 3.59 -27.02 8.11
CA CYS A 919 4.54 -26.26 8.92
C CYS A 919 5.69 -25.78 8.02
N ILE A 920 5.98 -24.48 8.02
CA ILE A 920 7.10 -23.87 7.28
C ILE A 920 8.26 -23.43 8.20
N GLY A 921 8.18 -23.77 9.49
CA GLY A 921 9.02 -23.21 10.55
C GLY A 921 10.54 -23.47 10.46
N ALA A 922 11.00 -24.25 9.50
CA ALA A 922 12.41 -24.58 9.27
C ALA A 922 13.02 -23.93 8.02
N ILE A 923 12.22 -23.20 7.24
CA ILE A 923 12.62 -22.41 6.06
C ILE A 923 11.86 -21.07 6.04
N HIS A 924 11.69 -20.48 7.22
CA HIS A 924 10.83 -19.31 7.44
C HIS A 924 11.39 -18.05 6.78
N VAL A 925 12.71 -17.85 6.81
CA VAL A 925 13.39 -16.73 6.15
C VAL A 925 13.33 -16.92 4.64
N TRP A 926 13.62 -18.11 4.11
CA TRP A 926 13.51 -18.46 2.69
C TRP A 926 12.07 -18.36 2.15
N TYR A 927 11.07 -18.65 2.98
CA TYR A 927 9.66 -18.42 2.64
C TYR A 927 9.37 -16.92 2.53
N ASN A 928 9.73 -16.13 3.54
CA ASN A 928 9.55 -14.68 3.51
C ASN A 928 10.40 -13.98 2.44
N ASP A 929 11.56 -14.54 2.06
CA ASP A 929 12.36 -14.09 0.92
C ASP A 929 11.60 -14.18 -0.40
N GLN A 930 10.79 -15.23 -0.58
CA GLN A 930 9.97 -15.40 -1.78
C GLN A 930 8.85 -14.37 -1.79
N LEU A 931 8.14 -14.19 -0.66
CA LEU A 931 7.15 -13.12 -0.55
C LEU A 931 7.77 -11.74 -0.83
N CYS A 932 8.97 -11.46 -0.32
CA CYS A 932 9.68 -10.20 -0.59
C CYS A 932 10.02 -10.05 -2.08
N LYS A 933 10.56 -11.09 -2.75
CA LYS A 933 10.85 -11.06 -4.20
C LYS A 933 9.60 -10.81 -5.02
N ASP A 934 8.49 -11.50 -4.71
CA ASP A 934 7.22 -11.35 -5.39
C ASP A 934 6.70 -9.89 -5.26
N MET A 935 6.83 -9.28 -4.07
CA MET A 935 6.49 -7.87 -3.81
C MET A 935 7.54 -6.84 -4.29
N GLY A 936 8.67 -7.27 -4.86
CA GLY A 936 9.79 -6.39 -5.24
C GLY A 936 10.61 -5.81 -4.06
N TRP A 937 10.38 -6.28 -2.83
CA TRP A 937 11.08 -5.84 -1.62
C TRP A 937 12.45 -6.49 -1.50
N ASN A 938 13.38 -5.85 -0.79
CA ASN A 938 14.70 -6.44 -0.54
C ASN A 938 14.58 -7.62 0.46
N PRO A 939 14.93 -8.86 0.10
CA PRO A 939 14.88 -9.99 1.03
C PRO A 939 15.90 -9.87 2.18
N LYS A 940 17.00 -9.13 1.96
CA LYS A 940 18.08 -8.93 2.93
C LYS A 940 17.72 -7.79 3.88
N ARG A 941 17.43 -8.12 5.13
CA ARG A 941 16.89 -7.19 6.15
C ARG A 941 17.95 -6.72 7.16
N LYS A 942 19.06 -7.46 7.31
CA LYS A 942 20.11 -7.21 8.29
C LYS A 942 21.26 -6.38 7.69
N LYS A 943 21.98 -5.65 8.55
CA LYS A 943 23.10 -4.78 8.13
C LYS A 943 24.41 -5.57 8.04
N GLY A 944 24.69 -6.10 6.85
CA GLY A 944 25.97 -6.72 6.50
C GLY A 944 25.93 -8.26 6.49
N PHE A 945 26.95 -8.86 5.85
CA PHE A 945 26.95 -10.29 5.50
C PHE A 945 26.82 -11.25 6.70
N PHE A 946 27.55 -11.00 7.79
CA PHE A 946 27.49 -11.85 8.98
C PHE A 946 26.17 -11.73 9.73
N ALA A 947 25.62 -10.51 9.82
CA ALA A 947 24.30 -10.27 10.41
C ALA A 947 23.21 -10.99 9.60
N GLU A 948 23.20 -10.82 8.28
CA GLU A 948 22.33 -11.53 7.34
C GLU A 948 22.35 -13.05 7.53
N LEU A 949 23.54 -13.62 7.76
CA LEU A 949 23.77 -15.05 7.82
C LEU A 949 23.40 -15.66 9.19
N PHE A 950 23.73 -14.99 10.30
CA PHE A 950 23.68 -15.58 11.65
C PHE A 950 22.72 -14.92 12.65
N GLU A 951 22.26 -13.69 12.43
CA GLU A 951 21.26 -13.08 13.32
C GLU A 951 19.86 -13.67 13.10
N PRO A 952 19.07 -13.90 14.17
CA PRO A 952 17.69 -14.32 14.03
C PRO A 952 16.82 -13.26 13.35
N TYR A 953 15.91 -13.70 12.49
CA TYR A 953 14.90 -12.86 11.85
C TYR A 953 13.62 -12.84 12.70
N GLY A 954 13.03 -11.66 12.84
CA GLY A 954 11.81 -11.44 13.61
C GLY A 954 10.90 -10.39 12.99
N PRO A 955 9.80 -10.00 13.69
CA PRO A 955 8.80 -9.10 13.13
C PRO A 955 9.37 -7.74 12.73
N MET A 956 10.31 -7.21 13.53
CA MET A 956 10.90 -5.88 13.34
C MET A 956 11.76 -5.74 12.08
N ASP A 957 12.20 -6.85 11.48
CA ASP A 957 13.02 -6.83 10.26
C ASP A 957 12.19 -6.45 9.00
N TYR A 958 10.86 -6.51 9.08
CA TYR A 958 9.93 -6.36 7.94
C TYR A 958 8.92 -5.21 8.12
N VAL A 959 9.26 -4.21 8.95
CA VAL A 959 8.42 -3.01 9.16
C VAL A 959 8.21 -2.25 7.84
N SER A 960 9.31 -1.95 7.14
CA SER A 960 9.34 -1.34 5.80
C SER A 960 9.52 -2.38 4.69
N PRO A 961 9.38 -1.98 3.42
CA PRO A 961 10.03 -2.63 2.28
C PRO A 961 11.56 -2.77 2.42
#